data_AF-A0A261Y7B4-F1
#
_entry.id   AF-A0A261Y7B4-F1
#
_cell.length_a   1.000
_cell.length_b   1.000
_cell.length_c   1.000
_cell.angle_alpha   90.00
_cell.angle_beta   90.00
_cell.angle_gamma   90.00
#
_symmetry.space_group_name_H-M   'P 1'
#
loop_
_entity.id
_entity.type
_entity.pdbx_description
1 polymer ?
#
loop_
_entity_poly.entity_id
_entity_poly.type
_entity_poly.pdbx_seq_one_letter_code
_entity_poly.pdbx_strand_id
1 'polypeptide(L)'
;MPDVSSSPNADWQRLQDRFYRKQEMYTMLWKSMDLRKYYLAGAPYGGPLAMMRDERKILLLQKQQPVKPMISVYTSAGKLIEQIQWERGHIIGLGWTEMEQLVTVTEDGVVRLYDLNGDFTPFSLGKDAKDNMVIDCQIWPTGLVALTGNFKLIAITNFDEPRPKLLADPGLNEPPHSWAVIPPQYTLSGHVEVLLATGQTVIVIDPKEAQDQASLTLLLSLTQGPFLKMAVSPNGKLLALFTVTGRVWVISSDFQQDYSSFNTESKVAPQQLVWCANDSVVLYWDKVVLMVGPHGDFIKFSYEEGIHLIPEIDGVRIITSDTCEFLQKVPDVTEDIFAFGSTSPSALLYDAFEHFTRKSPRADENIRSIKEDLPDAVDICIRAAGYEFSHHYQKQLLRAASFGKSFLDQYNSEQLVNMNQTLRVLNAVRFYEIGIPITYTQLERATPELLINRLMNRNHHLLALRVAEYLNLRSDKILVHWACTKIKKASEDEDTLCKTIVEKFASKPGLSYAEPAKTAYKIGQPKLATKLLDYEPRAAAQVPLLIDMQEDEAALVKAIESGDTDLVYFVLFHLKRKLPLGEFFRLINNKPLACNLLEVYCKEQDKELLKDFYYQDDRRVESANVTLADAYETPDFNDKVGKMKAAMKIYQDDKQHAFETKAIEEHIRLLQIQIQLEREQSTSFLGLSVSETLKKCIVLGQTSKAASKLRTDFKIPEKRYWWIKLQALVEIRDWEELDKLAKSKKSPIGYEPFVEECERAKQPREAAKYVMRCDPGVRASLFLRIGLLKEAAEQAAVVKDFAMLRQV
;
A
#
# COMPACT_ATOMS: atom_id res chain seq x y z
N MET A 1 -8.32 42.41 17.34
CA MET A 1 -7.05 42.73 16.66
C MET A 1 -6.11 43.22 17.73
N PRO A 2 -4.92 42.63 17.92
CA PRO A 2 -3.98 43.15 18.90
C PRO A 2 -3.53 44.55 18.50
N ASP A 3 -3.36 45.39 19.51
CA ASP A 3 -3.06 46.81 19.43
C ASP A 3 -1.77 47.03 18.61
N VAL A 4 -1.84 47.85 17.56
CA VAL A 4 -0.75 48.06 16.58
C VAL A 4 0.40 48.90 17.19
N SER A 5 0.30 49.27 18.47
CA SER A 5 1.19 50.20 19.16
C SER A 5 2.17 49.57 20.17
N SER A 6 2.14 48.26 20.42
CA SER A 6 3.06 47.63 21.37
C SER A 6 4.37 47.21 20.71
N SER A 7 5.51 47.60 21.31
CA SER A 7 6.86 47.16 20.92
C SER A 7 6.95 45.64 20.73
N PRO A 8 7.69 45.11 19.75
CA PRO A 8 7.77 43.66 19.49
C PRO A 8 8.39 42.85 20.63
N ASN A 9 9.03 43.52 21.59
CA ASN A 9 9.65 42.94 22.78
C ASN A 9 8.91 43.27 24.09
N ALA A 10 7.70 43.85 24.02
CA ALA A 10 6.96 44.32 25.19
C ALA A 10 6.54 43.17 26.14
N ASP A 11 6.32 41.97 25.61
CA ASP A 11 5.89 40.78 26.32
C ASP A 11 7.06 39.83 26.67
N TRP A 12 8.31 40.25 26.41
CA TRP A 12 9.48 39.41 26.66
C TRP A 12 9.84 39.42 28.13
N GLN A 13 10.01 38.23 28.69
CA GLN A 13 10.48 38.01 30.04
C GLN A 13 11.80 37.27 29.98
N ARG A 14 12.79 37.81 30.70
CA ARG A 14 14.11 37.24 30.76
C ARG A 14 14.10 36.06 31.72
N LEU A 15 14.62 34.93 31.26
CA LEU A 15 14.95 33.77 32.06
C LEU A 15 16.45 33.53 31.86
N GLN A 16 17.26 34.01 32.80
CA GLN A 16 18.72 33.94 32.75
C GLN A 16 19.35 34.64 31.52
N ASP A 17 19.93 33.90 30.59
CA ASP A 17 20.59 34.38 29.38
C ASP A 17 19.66 34.42 28.16
N ARG A 18 18.41 33.95 28.29
CA ARG A 18 17.44 33.88 27.19
C ARG A 18 16.16 34.63 27.50
N PHE A 19 15.43 35.01 26.47
CA PHE A 19 14.10 35.59 26.59
C PHE A 19 13.00 34.59 26.24
N TYR A 20 11.88 34.71 26.91
CA TYR A 20 10.65 33.97 26.65
C TYR A 20 9.52 34.98 26.41
N ARG A 21 8.58 34.63 25.54
CA ARG A 21 7.41 35.46 25.25
C ARG A 21 6.14 34.64 25.32
N LYS A 22 5.03 35.30 25.71
CA LYS A 22 3.70 34.71 25.80
C LYS A 22 2.73 35.52 24.96
N GLN A 23 2.33 34.96 23.83
CA GLN A 23 1.52 35.66 22.83
C GLN A 23 0.08 35.14 22.84
N GLU A 24 -0.91 36.05 22.80
CA GLU A 24 -2.30 35.66 22.54
C GLU A 24 -2.49 35.35 21.05
N MET A 25 -2.95 34.15 20.77
CA MET A 25 -3.13 33.62 19.42
C MET A 25 -4.58 33.78 18.96
N TYR A 26 -5.52 33.48 19.85
CA TYR A 26 -6.94 33.67 19.63
C TYR A 26 -7.62 34.13 20.90
N THR A 27 -8.63 34.99 20.72
CA THR A 27 -9.75 35.10 21.65
C THR A 27 -10.74 33.96 21.35
N MET A 28 -11.17 33.23 22.36
CA MET A 28 -12.01 32.04 22.21
C MET A 28 -13.42 32.38 21.71
N LEU A 29 -13.92 31.57 20.77
CA LEU A 29 -15.27 31.70 20.22
C LEU A 29 -16.35 31.00 21.05
N TRP A 30 -15.96 30.09 21.95
CA TRP A 30 -16.90 29.49 22.90
C TRP A 30 -17.26 30.50 24.00
N LYS A 31 -18.37 30.26 24.70
CA LYS A 31 -18.79 31.12 25.82
C LYS A 31 -18.04 30.71 27.08
N SER A 32 -17.31 31.63 27.71
CA SER A 32 -16.58 31.53 28.99
C SER A 32 -16.85 30.22 29.73
N MET A 33 -16.02 29.21 29.41
CA MET A 33 -16.20 27.82 29.81
C MET A 33 -15.17 27.47 30.88
N ASP A 34 -15.63 27.10 32.07
CA ASP A 34 -14.74 26.71 33.17
C ASP A 34 -14.05 25.37 32.88
N LEU A 35 -12.81 25.45 32.39
CA LEU A 35 -12.01 24.30 31.98
C LEU A 35 -11.74 23.31 33.11
N ARG A 36 -11.82 23.73 34.39
CA ARG A 36 -11.62 22.84 35.54
C ARG A 36 -12.65 21.70 35.59
N LYS A 37 -13.78 21.85 34.90
CA LYS A 37 -14.86 20.85 34.87
C LYS A 37 -14.70 19.81 33.77
N TYR A 38 -13.68 19.95 32.93
CA TYR A 38 -13.48 19.15 31.74
C TYR A 38 -12.15 18.41 31.79
N TYR A 39 -12.15 17.21 31.22
CA TYR A 39 -10.96 16.52 30.77
C TYR A 39 -10.68 16.96 29.33
N LEU A 40 -9.48 17.51 29.10
CA LEU A 40 -9.09 18.12 27.83
C LEU A 40 -7.86 17.43 27.25
N ALA A 41 -7.86 17.22 25.93
CA ALA A 41 -6.71 16.78 25.16
C ALA A 41 -6.55 17.65 23.91
N GLY A 42 -5.35 18.19 23.70
CA GLY A 42 -5.02 18.99 22.52
C GLY A 42 -4.20 18.21 21.51
N ALA A 43 -4.55 18.32 20.23
CA ALA A 43 -3.79 17.73 19.14
C ALA A 43 -2.53 18.57 18.84
N PRO A 44 -1.42 17.95 18.44
CA PRO A 44 -0.15 18.64 18.19
C PRO A 44 -0.23 19.61 17.00
N TYR A 45 0.72 20.53 16.92
CA TYR A 45 0.90 21.52 15.86
C TYR A 45 -0.32 22.44 15.66
N GLY A 46 -0.89 22.92 16.77
CA GLY A 46 -2.08 23.75 16.74
C GLY A 46 -3.35 23.02 16.28
N GLY A 47 -3.37 21.68 16.40
CA GLY A 47 -4.54 20.88 16.05
C GLY A 47 -5.74 21.11 16.98
N PRO A 48 -6.86 20.40 16.77
CA PRO A 48 -8.09 20.57 17.55
C PRO A 48 -7.95 20.21 19.03
N LEU A 49 -8.94 20.61 19.82
CA LEU A 49 -9.10 20.32 21.25
C LEU A 49 -10.28 19.36 21.43
N ALA A 50 -10.10 18.27 22.15
CA ALA A 50 -11.18 17.40 22.60
C ALA A 50 -11.48 17.69 24.07
N MET A 51 -12.76 17.84 24.39
CA MET A 51 -13.23 18.14 25.74
C MET A 51 -14.37 17.20 26.13
N MET A 52 -14.24 16.59 27.31
CA MET A 52 -15.29 15.78 27.91
C MET A 52 -15.52 16.24 29.34
N ARG A 53 -16.76 16.22 29.82
CA ARG A 53 -17.06 16.50 31.23
C ARG A 53 -16.32 15.50 32.13
N ASP A 54 -15.67 16.00 33.17
CA ASP A 54 -15.06 15.16 34.20
C ASP A 54 -16.14 14.71 35.20
N GLU A 55 -16.52 13.44 35.14
CA GLU A 55 -17.54 12.85 36.02
C GLU A 55 -17.09 12.75 37.48
N ARG A 56 -15.77 12.81 37.74
CA ARG A 56 -15.22 12.78 39.11
C ARG A 56 -15.43 14.10 39.85
N LYS A 57 -15.80 15.17 39.13
CA LYS A 57 -16.00 16.52 39.68
C LYS A 57 -17.49 16.83 39.87
N ILE A 58 -17.89 17.08 41.11
CA ILE A 58 -19.28 17.37 41.48
C ILE A 58 -19.68 18.77 40.98
N LEU A 59 -20.86 18.88 40.36
CA LEU A 59 -21.46 20.17 39.98
C LEU A 59 -22.88 20.30 40.55
N LEU A 60 -23.21 21.49 41.05
CA LEU A 60 -24.59 21.91 41.29
C LEU A 60 -25.31 22.00 39.93
N LEU A 61 -26.29 21.12 39.70
CA LEU A 61 -27.07 21.05 38.46
C LEU A 61 -27.73 22.41 38.15
N GLN A 62 -27.22 23.12 37.14
CA GLN A 62 -27.98 24.17 36.46
C GLN A 62 -28.87 23.53 35.38
N LYS A 63 -30.08 24.09 35.17
CA LYS A 63 -31.21 23.54 34.40
C LYS A 63 -30.96 23.27 32.88
N GLN A 64 -29.73 23.28 32.37
CA GLN A 64 -29.45 23.25 30.91
C GLN A 64 -28.28 22.34 30.47
N GLN A 65 -27.76 21.43 31.30
CA GLN A 65 -26.71 20.52 30.85
C GLN A 65 -27.26 19.17 30.35
N PRO A 66 -26.73 18.64 29.22
CA PRO A 66 -27.12 17.32 28.72
C PRO A 66 -26.79 16.25 29.77
N VAL A 67 -27.77 15.37 30.02
CA VAL A 67 -27.69 14.29 31.02
C VAL A 67 -26.75 13.16 30.59
N LYS A 68 -26.45 13.07 29.28
CA LYS A 68 -25.59 12.02 28.71
C LYS A 68 -24.16 12.53 28.47
N PRO A 69 -23.12 11.71 28.71
CA PRO A 69 -21.74 12.12 28.50
C PRO A 69 -21.49 12.40 27.01
N MET A 70 -20.70 13.43 26.73
CA MET A 70 -20.45 13.93 25.38
C MET A 70 -19.02 14.41 25.27
N ILE A 71 -18.37 14.10 24.15
CA ILE A 71 -17.07 14.65 23.79
C ILE A 71 -17.31 15.74 22.76
N SER A 72 -16.89 16.97 23.06
CA SER A 72 -16.94 18.09 22.14
C SER A 72 -15.56 18.35 21.56
N VAL A 73 -15.46 18.45 20.23
CA VAL A 73 -14.23 18.75 19.52
C VAL A 73 -14.28 20.20 19.03
N TYR A 74 -13.26 20.99 19.37
CA TYR A 74 -13.14 22.39 19.01
C TYR A 74 -11.86 22.65 18.20
N THR A 75 -11.85 23.70 17.39
CA THR A 75 -10.59 24.29 16.89
C THR A 75 -9.81 24.94 18.03
N SER A 76 -8.56 25.33 17.79
CA SER A 76 -7.79 26.09 18.78
C SER A 76 -8.36 27.49 19.07
N ALA A 77 -9.21 28.01 18.18
CA ALA A 77 -9.92 29.28 18.37
C ALA A 77 -11.25 29.09 19.13
N GLY A 78 -11.57 27.88 19.60
CA GLY A 78 -12.81 27.60 20.34
C GLY A 78 -14.06 27.44 19.46
N LYS A 79 -13.92 27.38 18.13
CA LYS A 79 -15.02 27.02 17.22
C LYS A 79 -15.34 25.53 17.34
N LEU A 80 -16.60 25.19 17.61
CA LEU A 80 -17.05 23.80 17.64
C LEU A 80 -16.92 23.16 16.24
N ILE A 81 -16.30 21.98 16.18
CA ILE A 81 -16.16 21.16 14.98
C ILE A 81 -17.22 20.06 14.98
N GLU A 82 -17.26 19.26 16.04
CA GLU A 82 -18.13 18.08 16.14
C GLU A 82 -18.48 17.75 17.60
N GLN A 83 -19.61 17.07 17.81
CA GLN A 83 -20.03 16.55 19.12
C GLN A 83 -20.32 15.05 19.05
N ILE A 84 -19.56 14.27 19.80
CA ILE A 84 -19.66 12.82 19.84
C ILE A 84 -20.44 12.42 21.09
N GLN A 85 -21.61 11.82 20.88
CA GLN A 85 -22.42 11.25 21.97
C GLN A 85 -21.72 10.03 22.55
N TRP A 86 -21.50 10.02 23.87
CA TRP A 86 -20.80 8.94 24.55
C TRP A 86 -21.76 8.09 25.39
N GLU A 87 -21.73 6.78 25.19
CA GLU A 87 -22.57 5.80 25.92
C GLU A 87 -21.82 4.47 26.17
N ARG A 88 -20.49 4.45 25.98
CA ARG A 88 -19.71 3.22 25.72
C ARG A 88 -18.70 2.87 26.84
N GLY A 89 -19.03 3.17 28.09
CA GLY A 89 -18.18 2.89 29.27
C GLY A 89 -17.35 4.08 29.75
N HIS A 90 -16.55 3.90 30.80
CA HIS A 90 -15.70 4.98 31.31
C HIS A 90 -14.46 5.18 30.41
N ILE A 91 -14.16 6.43 30.05
CA ILE A 91 -12.95 6.80 29.31
C ILE A 91 -11.81 7.01 30.30
N ILE A 92 -10.71 6.31 30.08
CA ILE A 92 -9.47 6.42 30.83
C ILE A 92 -8.55 7.50 30.25
N GLY A 93 -8.52 7.63 28.92
CA GLY A 93 -7.69 8.64 28.27
C GLY A 93 -8.19 9.13 26.93
N LEU A 94 -7.82 10.38 26.65
CA LEU A 94 -8.04 11.07 25.39
C LEU A 94 -6.69 11.51 24.83
N GLY A 95 -6.51 11.35 23.53
CA GLY A 95 -5.30 11.79 22.85
C GLY A 95 -5.56 12.00 21.36
N TRP A 96 -4.52 12.31 20.61
CA TRP A 96 -4.65 12.62 19.19
C TRP A 96 -3.56 11.94 18.39
N THR A 97 -3.94 11.46 17.21
CA THR A 97 -2.98 11.02 16.21
C THR A 97 -2.37 12.21 15.47
N GLU A 98 -1.27 11.99 14.74
CA GLU A 98 -0.65 13.01 13.88
C GLU A 98 -1.61 13.57 12.82
N MET A 99 -2.53 12.72 12.35
CA MET A 99 -3.55 13.00 11.34
C MET A 99 -4.84 13.60 11.92
N GLU A 100 -4.83 14.00 13.20
CA GLU A 100 -5.95 14.60 13.94
C GLU A 100 -7.16 13.69 14.06
N GLN A 101 -6.92 12.40 14.27
CA GLN A 101 -7.95 11.49 14.76
C GLN A 101 -7.93 11.49 16.29
N LEU A 102 -9.09 11.64 16.90
CA LEU A 102 -9.26 11.60 18.35
C LEU A 102 -9.19 10.15 18.82
N VAL A 103 -8.22 9.87 19.68
CA VAL A 103 -8.03 8.57 20.33
C VAL A 103 -8.79 8.56 21.65
N THR A 104 -9.68 7.60 21.84
CA THR A 104 -10.34 7.34 23.13
C THR A 104 -9.98 5.96 23.63
N VAL A 105 -9.57 5.82 24.89
CA VAL A 105 -9.27 4.53 25.55
C VAL A 105 -10.27 4.31 26.66
N THR A 106 -10.98 3.18 26.65
CA THR A 106 -11.93 2.80 27.71
C THR A 106 -11.34 1.83 28.72
N GLU A 107 -11.96 1.75 29.89
CA GLU A 107 -11.53 0.89 31.00
C GLU A 107 -11.46 -0.60 30.62
N ASP A 108 -12.26 -1.07 29.68
CA ASP A 108 -12.27 -2.45 29.18
C ASP A 108 -11.19 -2.72 28.11
N GLY A 109 -10.33 -1.74 27.82
CA GLY A 109 -9.25 -1.86 26.84
C GLY A 109 -9.69 -1.72 25.40
N VAL A 110 -10.85 -1.13 25.11
CA VAL A 110 -11.25 -0.77 23.75
C VAL A 110 -10.73 0.62 23.40
N VAL A 111 -10.06 0.72 22.25
CA VAL A 111 -9.56 1.97 21.69
C VAL A 111 -10.39 2.32 20.47
N ARG A 112 -10.74 3.61 20.32
CA ARG A 112 -11.46 4.12 19.14
C ARG A 112 -10.73 5.33 18.58
N LEU A 113 -10.59 5.35 17.26
CA LEU A 113 -10.00 6.46 16.50
C LEU A 113 -11.13 7.18 15.77
N TYR A 114 -11.54 8.34 16.28
CA TYR A 114 -12.57 9.17 15.68
C TYR A 114 -11.97 10.14 14.67
N ASP A 115 -12.55 10.23 13.48
CA ASP A 115 -12.29 11.35 12.58
C ASP A 115 -13.02 12.62 13.06
N LEU A 116 -12.75 13.75 12.41
CA LEU A 116 -13.38 15.03 12.75
C LEU A 116 -14.85 15.14 12.33
N ASN A 117 -15.41 14.11 11.69
CA ASN A 117 -16.85 14.02 11.37
C ASN A 117 -17.58 13.07 12.34
N GLY A 118 -16.90 12.49 13.33
CA GLY A 118 -17.47 11.57 14.32
C GLY A 118 -17.52 10.10 13.90
N ASP A 119 -17.07 9.75 12.70
CA ASP A 119 -16.89 8.34 12.29
C ASP A 119 -15.70 7.75 13.05
N PHE A 120 -15.72 6.46 13.41
CA PHE A 120 -14.61 5.84 14.13
C PHE A 120 -14.29 4.40 13.74
N THR A 121 -13.03 4.03 13.94
CA THR A 121 -12.55 2.64 13.87
C THR A 121 -12.16 2.14 15.26
N PRO A 122 -12.76 1.04 15.75
CA PRO A 122 -12.41 0.44 17.03
C PRO A 122 -11.34 -0.64 16.89
N PHE A 123 -10.51 -0.81 17.92
CA PHE A 123 -9.67 -2.00 18.13
C PHE A 123 -9.54 -2.30 19.62
N SER A 124 -9.03 -3.49 19.98
CA SER A 124 -8.87 -3.91 21.37
C SER A 124 -7.39 -4.03 21.74
N LEU A 125 -7.06 -3.70 22.99
CA LEU A 125 -5.74 -3.92 23.60
C LEU A 125 -5.48 -5.39 23.97
N GLY A 126 -6.43 -6.29 23.71
CA GLY A 126 -6.31 -7.72 23.97
C GLY A 126 -6.95 -8.16 25.28
N LYS A 127 -6.80 -9.45 25.57
CA LYS A 127 -7.51 -10.11 26.69
C LYS A 127 -7.06 -9.60 28.06
N ASP A 128 -5.77 -9.33 28.23
CA ASP A 128 -5.24 -8.87 29.53
C ASP A 128 -5.84 -7.53 29.97
N ALA A 129 -6.01 -6.57 29.05
CA ALA A 129 -6.68 -5.30 29.32
C ALA A 129 -8.15 -5.50 29.68
N LYS A 130 -8.84 -6.42 29.01
CA LYS A 130 -10.25 -6.71 29.26
C LYS A 130 -10.48 -7.36 30.63
N ASP A 131 -9.60 -8.30 31.00
CA ASP A 131 -9.76 -9.07 32.23
C ASP A 131 -9.30 -8.28 33.47
N ASN A 132 -8.30 -7.40 33.34
CA ASN A 132 -7.71 -6.65 34.46
C ASN A 132 -8.09 -5.16 34.49
N MET A 133 -8.83 -4.69 33.48
CA MET A 133 -9.15 -3.27 33.22
C MET A 133 -7.93 -2.37 33.01
N VAL A 134 -8.09 -1.30 32.23
CA VAL A 134 -7.11 -0.23 32.07
C VAL A 134 -7.34 0.82 33.15
N ILE A 135 -6.28 1.19 33.86
CA ILE A 135 -6.33 2.19 34.94
C ILE A 135 -5.74 3.55 34.54
N ASP A 136 -4.80 3.57 33.59
CA ASP A 136 -4.20 4.79 33.05
C ASP A 136 -3.63 4.53 31.64
N CYS A 137 -3.40 5.59 30.86
CA CYS A 137 -2.73 5.46 29.56
C CYS A 137 -1.96 6.73 29.15
N GLN A 138 -0.94 6.55 28.32
CA GLN A 138 -0.16 7.62 27.70
C GLN A 138 -0.28 7.50 26.19
N ILE A 139 -0.71 8.58 25.52
CA ILE A 139 -0.99 8.61 24.08
C ILE A 139 -0.06 9.63 23.43
N TRP A 140 0.57 9.25 22.31
CA TRP A 140 1.37 10.14 21.46
C TRP A 140 0.91 10.02 20.00
N PRO A 141 1.43 10.83 19.06
CA PRO A 141 0.85 10.93 17.71
C PRO A 141 0.76 9.63 16.90
N THR A 142 1.59 8.64 17.18
CA THR A 142 1.66 7.36 16.43
C THR A 142 1.25 6.15 17.26
N GLY A 143 1.09 6.27 18.58
CA GLY A 143 0.83 5.11 19.44
C GLY A 143 0.34 5.46 20.84
N LEU A 144 0.17 4.42 21.65
CA LEU A 144 -0.17 4.54 23.07
C LEU A 144 0.43 3.41 23.89
N VAL A 145 0.53 3.63 25.19
CA VAL A 145 0.75 2.59 26.20
C VAL A 145 -0.39 2.66 27.21
N ALA A 146 -0.94 1.51 27.59
CA ALA A 146 -1.96 1.36 28.62
C ALA A 146 -1.40 0.60 29.81
N LEU A 147 -1.69 1.10 31.02
CA LEU A 147 -1.39 0.45 32.29
C LEU A 147 -2.66 -0.26 32.79
N THR A 148 -2.57 -1.56 33.07
CA THR A 148 -3.69 -2.38 33.53
C THR A 148 -3.78 -2.43 35.06
N GLY A 149 -4.92 -2.90 35.60
CA GLY A 149 -5.14 -3.01 37.05
C GLY A 149 -4.21 -4.00 37.78
N ASN A 150 -3.56 -4.91 37.05
CA ASN A 150 -2.49 -5.77 37.54
C ASN A 150 -1.08 -5.24 37.21
N PHE A 151 -0.97 -3.94 36.93
CA PHE A 151 0.27 -3.19 36.69
C PHE A 151 1.13 -3.66 35.51
N LYS A 152 0.51 -4.32 34.53
CA LYS A 152 1.15 -4.66 33.26
C LYS A 152 0.96 -3.54 32.25
N LEU A 153 1.86 -3.49 31.29
CA LEU A 153 1.87 -2.46 30.25
C LEU A 153 1.61 -3.08 28.89
N ILE A 154 0.66 -2.51 28.14
CA ILE A 154 0.32 -2.91 26.78
C ILE A 154 0.59 -1.75 25.84
N ALA A 155 1.43 -1.96 24.85
CA ALA A 155 1.84 -0.96 23.89
C ALA A 155 1.22 -1.17 22.50
N ILE A 156 0.88 -0.04 21.86
CA ILE A 156 0.58 0.09 20.44
C ILE A 156 1.54 1.15 19.91
N THR A 157 2.37 0.79 18.93
CA THR A 157 3.34 1.73 18.36
C THR A 157 2.92 2.34 17.02
N ASN A 158 1.82 1.85 16.44
CA ASN A 158 1.24 2.34 15.20
C ASN A 158 -0.29 2.18 15.22
N PHE A 159 -1.02 3.27 15.00
CA PHE A 159 -2.49 3.28 14.92
C PHE A 159 -3.04 2.77 13.59
N ASP A 160 -2.28 2.85 12.50
CA ASP A 160 -2.71 2.36 11.18
C ASP A 160 -2.77 0.83 11.15
N GLU A 161 -1.84 0.19 11.86
CA GLU A 161 -1.81 -1.26 12.05
C GLU A 161 -1.70 -1.60 13.55
N PRO A 162 -2.82 -1.50 14.30
CA PRO A 162 -2.81 -1.63 15.73
C PRO A 162 -2.54 -3.08 16.12
N ARG A 163 -1.34 -3.34 16.64
CA ARG A 163 -0.89 -4.64 17.14
C ARG A 163 -0.53 -4.54 18.63
N PRO A 164 -1.46 -4.86 19.55
CA PRO A 164 -1.18 -4.79 20.99
C PRO A 164 -0.04 -5.72 21.36
N LYS A 165 0.95 -5.20 22.09
CA LYS A 165 2.08 -5.96 22.61
C LYS A 165 2.22 -5.75 24.11
N LEU A 166 2.25 -6.84 24.86
CA LEU A 166 2.61 -6.82 26.27
C LEU A 166 4.11 -6.48 26.39
N LEU A 167 4.45 -5.51 27.24
CA LEU A 167 5.84 -5.20 27.57
C LEU A 167 6.38 -6.13 28.66
N ALA A 168 7.67 -6.04 28.95
CA ALA A 168 8.27 -6.80 30.04
C ALA A 168 7.55 -6.53 31.38
N ASP A 169 7.39 -7.57 32.18
CA ASP A 169 6.66 -7.49 33.45
C ASP A 169 7.51 -6.72 34.49
N PRO A 170 7.03 -5.58 35.02
CA PRO A 170 7.80 -4.81 35.99
C PRO A 170 7.79 -5.42 37.40
N GLY A 171 6.99 -6.46 37.66
CA GLY A 171 6.94 -7.12 38.97
C GLY A 171 6.38 -6.23 40.08
N LEU A 172 5.50 -5.28 39.74
CA LEU A 172 4.93 -4.34 40.71
C LEU A 172 3.83 -4.99 41.55
N ASN A 173 3.84 -4.68 42.85
CA ASN A 173 2.78 -5.05 43.79
C ASN A 173 1.85 -3.87 44.13
N GLU A 174 2.27 -2.65 43.81
CA GLU A 174 1.58 -1.39 44.08
C GLU A 174 1.62 -0.52 42.82
N PRO A 175 0.66 0.40 42.60
CA PRO A 175 0.66 1.28 41.44
C PRO A 175 1.89 2.21 41.44
N PRO A 176 2.46 2.53 40.26
CA PRO A 176 3.54 3.50 40.16
C PRO A 176 3.06 4.89 40.59
N HIS A 177 3.95 5.69 41.20
CA HIS A 177 3.63 7.05 41.64
C HIS A 177 3.35 7.99 40.46
N SER A 178 4.11 7.81 39.38
CA SER A 178 3.92 8.48 38.10
C SER A 178 4.66 7.70 37.02
N TRP A 179 4.35 8.00 35.76
CA TRP A 179 5.02 7.36 34.63
C TRP A 179 4.98 8.22 33.37
N ALA A 180 5.90 7.95 32.45
CA ALA A 180 5.98 8.59 31.14
C ALA A 180 6.49 7.61 30.09
N VAL A 181 6.36 8.00 28.82
CA VAL A 181 6.75 7.17 27.67
C VAL A 181 7.75 7.95 26.81
N ILE A 182 8.78 7.24 26.34
CA ILE A 182 9.66 7.69 25.27
C ILE A 182 9.22 6.97 23.98
N PRO A 183 8.64 7.68 22.99
CA PRO A 183 8.24 7.09 21.74
C PRO A 183 9.39 6.40 20.99
N PRO A 184 9.13 5.33 20.21
CA PRO A 184 10.15 4.55 19.50
C PRO A 184 11.07 5.37 18.58
N GLN A 185 10.58 6.50 18.05
CA GLN A 185 11.35 7.38 17.17
C GLN A 185 12.48 8.14 17.88
N TYR A 186 12.49 8.14 19.23
CA TYR A 186 13.48 8.85 20.04
C TYR A 186 14.37 7.91 20.85
N THR A 187 14.13 6.60 20.81
CA THR A 187 14.94 5.59 21.49
C THR A 187 16.00 5.01 20.55
N LEU A 188 17.15 4.61 21.11
CA LEU A 188 18.22 3.97 20.32
C LEU A 188 17.84 2.55 19.87
N SER A 189 17.03 1.87 20.66
CA SER A 189 16.53 0.51 20.40
C SER A 189 15.48 0.46 19.28
N GLY A 190 14.84 1.59 18.96
CA GLY A 190 13.65 1.65 18.10
C GLY A 190 12.42 1.00 18.75
N HIS A 191 12.47 0.73 20.05
CA HIS A 191 11.34 0.23 20.84
C HIS A 191 10.75 1.36 21.69
N VAL A 192 9.48 1.21 22.07
CA VAL A 192 8.89 2.11 23.06
C VAL A 192 9.52 1.81 24.42
N GLU A 193 9.91 2.86 25.14
CA GLU A 193 10.45 2.75 26.50
C GLU A 193 9.47 3.44 27.47
N VAL A 194 9.12 2.75 28.55
CA VAL A 194 8.22 3.25 29.59
C VAL A 194 8.99 3.46 30.87
N LEU A 195 8.88 4.66 31.43
CA LEU A 195 9.53 5.06 32.68
C LEU A 195 8.49 4.99 33.80
N LEU A 196 8.67 4.10 34.79
CA LEU A 196 7.78 3.98 35.95
C LEU A 196 8.49 4.45 37.23
N ALA A 197 7.94 5.45 37.93
CA ALA A 197 8.44 5.85 39.24
C ALA A 197 7.89 4.97 40.35
N THR A 198 8.76 4.22 41.02
CA THR A 198 8.41 3.24 42.06
C THR A 198 9.33 3.38 43.26
N GLY A 199 8.77 3.43 44.47
CA GLY A 199 9.56 3.72 45.67
C GLY A 199 10.37 5.01 45.53
N GLN A 200 11.70 4.91 45.57
CA GLN A 200 12.61 6.04 45.36
C GLN A 200 13.25 6.10 43.96
N THR A 201 13.02 5.09 43.11
CA THR A 201 13.71 4.87 41.83
C THR A 201 12.77 4.97 40.61
N VAL A 202 13.33 4.82 39.41
CA VAL A 202 12.62 4.68 38.14
C VAL A 202 12.99 3.34 37.49
N ILE A 203 11.98 2.57 37.08
CA ILE A 203 12.14 1.37 36.27
C ILE A 203 11.90 1.72 34.81
N VAL A 204 12.83 1.34 33.93
CA VAL A 204 12.71 1.49 32.47
C VAL A 204 12.24 0.15 31.90
N ILE A 205 11.18 0.17 31.11
CA ILE A 205 10.54 -1.02 30.58
C ILE A 205 10.46 -0.92 29.07
N ASP A 206 10.95 -1.94 28.39
CA ASP A 206 10.81 -2.12 26.95
C ASP A 206 10.13 -3.48 26.65
N PRO A 207 9.99 -3.90 25.38
CA PRO A 207 9.40 -5.21 25.05
C PRO A 207 10.20 -6.44 25.54
N LYS A 208 11.46 -6.27 25.96
CA LYS A 208 12.40 -7.36 26.28
C LYS A 208 12.72 -7.44 27.77
N GLU A 209 12.92 -6.30 28.43
CA GLU A 209 13.36 -6.23 29.81
C GLU A 209 12.71 -5.08 30.60
N ALA A 210 12.67 -5.27 31.92
CA ALA A 210 12.32 -4.26 32.90
C ALA A 210 13.54 -4.05 33.80
N GLN A 211 14.14 -2.86 33.74
CA GLN A 211 15.42 -2.56 34.36
C GLN A 211 15.27 -1.43 35.39
N ASP A 212 15.62 -1.72 36.64
CA ASP A 212 15.67 -0.74 37.72
C ASP A 212 16.98 0.08 37.67
N GLN A 213 16.84 1.39 37.50
CA GLN A 213 17.99 2.30 37.35
C GLN A 213 18.74 2.56 38.66
N ALA A 214 18.14 2.31 39.82
CA ALA A 214 18.84 2.41 41.11
C ALA A 214 19.96 1.36 41.25
N SER A 215 19.83 0.22 40.55
CA SER A 215 20.81 -0.88 40.61
C SER A 215 22.06 -0.65 39.76
N LEU A 216 22.00 0.27 38.78
CA LEU A 216 23.07 0.50 37.80
C LEU A 216 23.75 1.85 37.98
N THR A 217 23.04 2.85 38.51
CA THR A 217 23.54 4.23 38.53
C THR A 217 24.23 4.54 39.85
N LEU A 218 25.47 4.08 40.01
CA LEU A 218 26.33 4.47 41.15
C LEU A 218 26.67 5.98 41.18
N LEU A 219 26.39 6.72 40.09
CA LEU A 219 26.82 8.10 39.89
C LEU A 219 25.72 9.16 40.11
N LEU A 220 24.43 8.81 39.97
CA LEU A 220 23.33 9.74 40.21
C LEU A 220 22.55 9.30 41.43
N SER A 221 22.34 10.23 42.36
CA SER A 221 21.49 10.02 43.53
C SER A 221 20.00 9.98 43.12
N LEU A 222 19.60 9.01 42.29
CA LEU A 222 18.21 8.62 42.00
C LEU A 222 17.50 8.05 43.26
N THR A 223 17.88 8.53 44.45
CA THR A 223 17.28 8.28 45.75
C THR A 223 16.42 9.45 46.22
N GLN A 224 16.31 10.53 45.42
CA GLN A 224 15.48 11.71 45.73
C GLN A 224 13.98 11.50 45.47
N GLY A 225 13.55 10.29 45.10
CA GLY A 225 12.15 9.93 45.01
C GLY A 225 11.45 9.87 46.38
N PRO A 226 10.15 9.58 46.43
CA PRO A 226 9.26 9.28 45.30
C PRO A 226 9.04 10.44 44.31
N PHE A 227 8.91 10.10 43.03
CA PHE A 227 8.61 11.04 41.95
C PHE A 227 7.10 11.03 41.64
N LEU A 228 6.42 12.12 41.98
CA LEU A 228 4.96 12.25 41.91
C LEU A 228 4.45 12.63 40.51
N LYS A 229 5.32 13.22 39.68
CA LYS A 229 5.07 13.53 38.26
C LYS A 229 6.36 13.39 37.49
N MET A 230 6.26 13.00 36.22
CA MET A 230 7.37 13.01 35.29
C MET A 230 6.91 13.43 33.90
N ALA A 231 7.82 14.02 33.13
CA ALA A 231 7.58 14.41 31.74
C ALA A 231 8.86 14.27 30.92
N VAL A 232 8.74 13.63 29.77
CA VAL A 232 9.83 13.48 28.80
C VAL A 232 9.81 14.68 27.85
N SER A 233 11.00 15.22 27.54
CA SER A 233 11.16 16.31 26.57
C SER A 233 10.74 15.90 25.16
N PRO A 234 10.31 16.84 24.30
CA PRO A 234 9.83 16.54 22.95
C PRO A 234 10.79 15.77 22.04
N ASN A 235 12.11 15.85 22.29
CA ASN A 235 13.14 15.10 21.58
C ASN A 235 13.54 13.77 22.24
N GLY A 236 12.93 13.43 23.39
CA GLY A 236 13.19 12.21 24.15
C GLY A 236 14.47 12.21 25.01
N LYS A 237 15.28 13.28 24.99
CA LYS A 237 16.64 13.26 25.58
C LYS A 237 16.71 13.65 27.06
N LEU A 238 15.77 14.48 27.51
CA LEU A 238 15.69 14.96 28.89
C LEU A 238 14.40 14.48 29.56
N LEU A 239 14.50 14.27 30.88
CA LEU A 239 13.41 13.86 31.76
C LEU A 239 13.28 14.87 32.91
N ALA A 240 12.08 15.41 33.09
CA ALA A 240 11.72 16.24 34.22
C ALA A 240 10.98 15.40 35.27
N LEU A 241 11.41 15.47 36.52
CA LEU A 241 10.89 14.71 37.66
C LEU A 241 10.45 15.66 38.77
N PHE A 242 9.22 15.55 39.23
CA PHE A 242 8.75 16.27 40.41
C PHE A 242 8.78 15.36 41.65
N THR A 243 9.55 15.74 42.66
CA THR A 243 9.75 14.96 43.88
C THR A 243 8.70 15.25 44.94
N VAL A 244 8.49 14.30 45.87
CA VAL A 244 7.64 14.52 47.06
C VAL A 244 8.13 15.67 47.96
N THR A 245 9.41 16.04 47.86
CA THR A 245 10.00 17.16 48.60
C THR A 245 9.66 18.52 48.01
N GLY A 246 8.96 18.56 46.86
CA GLY A 246 8.55 19.80 46.19
C GLY A 246 9.60 20.35 45.23
N ARG A 247 10.51 19.50 44.73
CA ARG A 247 11.55 19.90 43.78
C ARG A 247 11.23 19.41 42.38
N VAL A 248 11.62 20.19 41.38
CA VAL A 248 11.71 19.77 39.98
C VAL A 248 13.16 19.44 39.71
N TRP A 249 13.40 18.23 39.23
CA TRP A 249 14.72 17.71 38.91
C TRP A 249 14.76 17.32 37.44
N VAL A 250 15.73 17.85 36.69
CA VAL A 250 15.93 17.59 35.27
C VAL A 250 17.20 16.80 35.08
N ILE A 251 17.07 15.64 34.44
CA ILE A 251 18.17 14.71 34.14
C ILE A 251 18.10 14.30 32.66
N SER A 252 19.16 13.65 32.15
CA SER A 252 19.08 12.94 30.88
C SER A 252 18.19 11.71 30.98
N SER A 253 17.47 11.38 29.90
CA SER A 253 16.59 10.21 29.84
C SER A 253 17.33 8.87 29.92
N ASP A 254 18.65 8.87 29.65
CA ASP A 254 19.53 7.71 29.85
C ASP A 254 20.09 7.62 31.27
N PHE A 255 19.68 8.52 32.16
CA PHE A 255 20.08 8.58 33.57
C PHE A 255 21.61 8.70 33.78
N GLN A 256 22.34 9.28 32.82
CA GLN A 256 23.79 9.49 32.94
C GLN A 256 24.17 10.87 33.48
N GLN A 257 23.35 11.90 33.23
CA GLN A 257 23.68 13.28 33.53
C GLN A 257 22.57 14.00 34.32
N ASP A 258 22.97 14.65 35.41
CA ASP A 258 22.15 15.62 36.14
C ASP A 258 22.34 17.02 35.54
N TYR A 259 21.24 17.72 35.28
CA TYR A 259 21.25 19.07 34.72
C TYR A 259 20.85 20.13 35.75
N SER A 260 19.73 19.95 36.44
CA SER A 260 19.20 21.01 37.30
C SER A 260 18.21 20.52 38.34
N SER A 261 18.26 21.11 39.55
CA SER A 261 17.28 20.88 40.62
C SER A 261 16.77 22.22 41.15
N PHE A 262 15.45 22.41 41.14
CA PHE A 262 14.79 23.63 41.55
C PHE A 262 13.73 23.37 42.62
N ASN A 263 13.72 24.17 43.70
CA ASN A 263 12.71 24.06 44.76
C ASN A 263 11.49 24.93 44.43
N THR A 264 10.32 24.30 44.26
CA THR A 264 9.07 25.01 43.94
C THR A 264 8.39 25.61 45.15
N GLU A 265 8.93 25.37 46.35
CA GLU A 265 8.35 25.77 47.65
C GLU A 265 6.99 25.13 47.96
N SER A 266 6.52 24.20 47.11
CA SER A 266 5.26 23.47 47.27
C SER A 266 5.51 21.97 47.22
N LYS A 267 5.02 21.24 48.22
CA LYS A 267 5.01 19.77 48.22
C LYS A 267 3.81 19.18 47.48
N VAL A 268 2.84 20.02 47.10
CA VAL A 268 1.67 19.59 46.33
C VAL A 268 2.12 19.36 44.89
N ALA A 269 1.86 18.17 44.34
CA ALA A 269 2.20 17.87 42.96
C ALA A 269 1.47 18.81 41.98
N PRO A 270 2.13 19.26 40.90
CA PRO A 270 1.48 20.08 39.88
C PRO A 270 0.39 19.27 39.16
N GLN A 271 -0.67 19.97 38.72
CA GLN A 271 -1.72 19.38 37.90
C GLN A 271 -1.17 18.92 36.56
N GLN A 272 -0.29 19.73 35.95
CA GLN A 272 0.46 19.40 34.74
C GLN A 272 1.93 19.75 34.90
N LEU A 273 2.79 18.86 34.42
CA LEU A 273 4.23 19.04 34.26
C LEU A 273 4.52 18.81 32.77
N VAL A 274 4.91 19.85 32.04
CA VAL A 274 5.14 19.78 30.59
C VAL A 274 6.42 20.49 30.21
N TRP A 275 6.97 20.16 29.06
CA TRP A 275 8.13 20.86 28.51
C TRP A 275 7.71 22.01 27.60
N CYS A 276 8.44 23.12 27.67
CA CYS A 276 8.41 24.20 26.70
C CYS A 276 9.59 24.00 25.75
N ALA A 277 9.31 23.47 24.55
CA ALA A 277 10.35 22.97 23.65
C ALA A 277 11.27 21.98 24.38
N ASN A 278 12.60 22.09 24.23
CA ASN A 278 13.57 21.27 24.96
C ASN A 278 14.36 22.08 26.00
N ASP A 279 13.97 23.33 26.27
CA ASP A 279 14.81 24.29 27.00
C ASP A 279 14.36 24.51 28.45
N SER A 280 13.06 24.45 28.72
CA SER A 280 12.51 24.74 30.05
C SER A 280 11.30 23.87 30.39
N VAL A 281 11.02 23.76 31.70
CA VAL A 281 9.94 22.94 32.24
C VAL A 281 8.86 23.86 32.78
N VAL A 282 7.60 23.60 32.41
CA VAL A 282 6.43 24.37 32.83
C VAL A 282 5.56 23.53 33.76
N LEU A 283 5.30 24.10 34.93
CA LEU A 283 4.49 23.52 35.99
C LEU A 283 3.22 24.33 36.17
N TYR A 284 2.09 23.66 36.35
CA TYR A 284 0.82 24.32 36.58
C TYR A 284 0.14 23.80 37.85
N TRP A 285 -0.23 24.73 38.73
CA TRP A 285 -1.10 24.54 39.88
C TRP A 285 -2.23 25.55 39.82
N ASP A 286 -3.49 25.14 39.71
CA ASP A 286 -4.74 25.94 39.80
C ASP A 286 -4.71 27.37 39.18
N LYS A 287 -3.97 28.31 39.78
CA LYS A 287 -3.84 29.71 39.37
C LYS A 287 -2.43 30.16 38.99
N VAL A 288 -1.44 29.29 39.10
CA VAL A 288 -0.03 29.61 38.94
C VAL A 288 0.60 28.69 37.92
N VAL A 289 1.18 29.29 36.88
CA VAL A 289 2.09 28.65 35.95
C VAL A 289 3.50 29.09 36.27
N LEU A 290 4.39 28.13 36.50
CA LEU A 290 5.78 28.35 36.79
C LEU A 290 6.63 27.73 35.69
N MET A 291 7.37 28.55 34.96
CA MET A 291 8.36 28.10 33.99
C MET A 291 9.73 28.12 34.65
N VAL A 292 10.40 26.97 34.70
CA VAL A 292 11.71 26.78 35.32
C VAL A 292 12.76 26.54 34.24
N GLY A 293 13.81 27.35 34.27
CA GLY A 293 14.95 27.24 33.36
C GLY A 293 16.06 26.31 33.87
N PRO A 294 17.05 25.99 33.02
CA PRO A 294 18.07 24.98 33.29
C PRO A 294 19.02 25.30 34.45
N HIS A 295 19.11 26.55 34.92
CA HIS A 295 19.94 26.89 36.10
C HIS A 295 19.12 27.34 37.32
N GLY A 296 17.85 26.94 37.41
CA GLY A 296 17.00 27.18 38.58
C GLY A 296 16.46 28.60 38.72
N ASP A 297 16.47 29.40 37.66
CA ASP A 297 15.69 30.64 37.57
C ASP A 297 14.27 30.31 37.09
N PHE A 298 13.31 31.21 37.30
CA PHE A 298 11.93 30.95 36.94
C PHE A 298 11.16 32.20 36.50
N ILE A 299 10.14 31.97 35.67
CA ILE A 299 9.10 32.95 35.35
C ILE A 299 7.77 32.45 35.92
N LYS A 300 7.03 33.35 36.57
CA LYS A 300 5.71 33.07 37.14
C LYS A 300 4.63 33.81 36.37
N PHE A 301 3.63 33.08 35.89
CA PHE A 301 2.39 33.62 35.34
C PHE A 301 1.23 33.29 36.26
N SER A 302 0.36 34.28 36.51
CA SER A 302 -0.84 34.12 37.35
C SER A 302 -2.08 34.12 36.47
N TYR A 303 -3.01 33.21 36.75
CA TYR A 303 -4.29 33.07 36.08
C TYR A 303 -5.42 33.10 37.12
N GLU A 304 -6.56 33.71 36.77
CA GLU A 304 -7.73 33.74 37.65
C GLU A 304 -8.60 32.48 37.50
N GLU A 305 -8.53 31.87 36.33
CA GLU A 305 -9.32 30.72 35.89
C GLU A 305 -8.45 29.50 35.64
N GLY A 306 -9.08 28.33 35.53
CA GLY A 306 -8.35 27.11 35.21
C GLY A 306 -7.91 27.09 33.75
N ILE A 307 -6.67 26.64 33.53
CA ILE A 307 -6.08 26.51 32.21
C ILE A 307 -5.74 25.06 31.88
N HIS A 308 -5.36 24.82 30.63
CA HIS A 308 -4.77 23.56 30.19
C HIS A 308 -3.51 23.81 29.34
N LEU A 309 -2.43 23.11 29.67
CA LEU A 309 -1.16 23.19 28.96
C LEU A 309 -1.05 22.06 27.93
N ILE A 310 -0.66 22.41 26.70
CA ILE A 310 -0.41 21.46 25.61
C ILE A 310 1.04 21.66 25.14
N PRO A 311 1.94 20.69 25.39
CA PRO A 311 3.32 20.80 24.94
C PRO A 311 3.39 20.70 23.42
N GLU A 312 4.21 21.56 22.83
CA GLU A 312 4.54 21.58 21.40
C GLU A 312 6.07 21.51 21.24
N ILE A 313 6.56 21.26 20.03
CA ILE A 313 8.00 21.08 19.76
C ILE A 313 8.85 22.33 20.03
N ASP A 314 8.20 23.50 20.01
CA ASP A 314 8.81 24.83 20.06
C ASP A 314 8.18 25.73 21.13
N GLY A 315 7.31 25.19 21.98
CA GLY A 315 6.67 25.95 23.05
C GLY A 315 5.58 25.18 23.78
N VAL A 316 4.71 25.93 24.46
CA VAL A 316 3.51 25.42 25.13
C VAL A 316 2.32 26.26 24.70
N ARG A 317 1.29 25.59 24.18
CA ARG A 317 -0.01 26.22 23.96
C ARG A 317 -0.81 26.18 25.26
N ILE A 318 -1.29 27.33 25.69
CA ILE A 318 -2.05 27.50 26.93
C ILE A 318 -3.50 27.82 26.55
N ILE A 319 -4.41 26.94 26.93
CA ILE A 319 -5.85 27.10 26.71
C ILE A 319 -6.46 27.62 27.99
N THR A 320 -7.10 28.79 27.90
CA THR A 320 -7.89 29.39 28.98
C THR A 320 -9.37 29.41 28.58
N SER A 321 -10.27 29.86 29.46
CA SER A 321 -11.69 29.97 29.11
C SER A 321 -11.94 31.02 28.02
N ASP A 322 -11.05 32.01 27.89
CA ASP A 322 -11.24 33.19 27.04
C ASP A 322 -10.20 33.33 25.93
N THR A 323 -9.03 32.71 26.06
CA THR A 323 -7.90 32.87 25.14
C THR A 323 -7.16 31.57 24.84
N CYS A 324 -6.56 31.50 23.65
CA CYS A 324 -5.52 30.55 23.29
C CYS A 324 -4.20 31.32 23.27
N GLU A 325 -3.26 30.99 24.14
CA GLU A 325 -1.96 31.64 24.23
C GLU A 325 -0.85 30.68 23.79
N PHE A 326 0.30 31.21 23.36
CA PHE A 326 1.50 30.45 23.05
C PHE A 326 2.69 30.99 23.81
N LEU A 327 3.27 30.15 24.67
CA LEU A 327 4.46 30.43 25.46
C LEU A 327 5.65 29.74 24.80
N GLN A 328 6.67 30.50 24.39
CA GLN A 328 7.86 29.96 23.73
C GLN A 328 9.11 30.73 24.14
N LYS A 329 10.27 30.09 23.97
CA LYS A 329 11.55 30.80 23.91
C LYS A 329 11.49 31.79 22.73
N VAL A 330 11.98 33.01 22.93
CA VAL A 330 12.17 33.96 21.82
C VAL A 330 13.21 33.38 20.88
N PRO A 331 12.91 33.21 19.58
CA PRO A 331 13.88 32.67 18.63
C PRO A 331 15.09 33.57 18.53
N ASP A 332 16.29 32.99 18.46
CA ASP A 332 17.55 33.73 18.45
C ASP A 332 17.59 34.80 17.33
N VAL A 333 17.04 34.51 16.13
CA VAL A 333 16.93 35.49 15.03
C VAL A 333 15.98 36.67 15.32
N THR A 334 14.96 36.45 16.14
CA THR A 334 14.02 37.50 16.58
C THR A 334 14.67 38.33 17.69
N GLU A 335 15.38 37.66 18.61
CA GLU A 335 16.17 38.31 19.66
C GLU A 335 17.23 39.23 19.05
N ASP A 336 17.98 38.77 18.05
CA ASP A 336 19.00 39.55 17.36
C ASP A 336 18.48 40.89 16.84
N ILE A 337 17.23 40.94 16.37
CA ILE A 337 16.64 42.16 15.78
C ILE A 337 15.97 43.04 16.85
N PHE A 338 15.17 42.45 17.73
CA PHE A 338 14.28 43.21 18.62
C PHE A 338 14.74 43.29 20.08
N ALA A 339 15.86 42.66 20.46
CA ALA A 339 16.41 42.82 21.81
C ALA A 339 16.73 44.28 22.12
N PHE A 340 16.49 44.69 23.37
CA PHE A 340 16.74 46.06 23.81
C PHE A 340 18.22 46.43 23.66
N GLY A 341 18.50 47.47 22.86
CA GLY A 341 19.86 47.93 22.60
C GLY A 341 20.68 46.95 21.74
N SER A 342 20.03 46.08 20.97
CA SER A 342 20.72 45.22 20.02
C SER A 342 21.52 46.07 19.03
N THR A 343 22.77 45.68 18.81
CA THR A 343 23.69 46.27 17.84
C THR A 343 24.08 45.26 16.76
N SER A 344 23.32 44.17 16.65
CA SER A 344 23.54 43.16 15.62
C SER A 344 23.38 43.77 14.21
N PRO A 345 24.06 43.25 13.18
CA PRO A 345 23.87 43.70 11.81
C PRO A 345 22.40 43.70 11.36
N SER A 346 21.62 42.71 11.81
CA SER A 346 20.19 42.55 11.52
C SER A 346 19.32 43.61 12.20
N ALA A 347 19.62 43.98 13.45
CA ALA A 347 18.95 45.09 14.13
C ALA A 347 19.27 46.42 13.44
N LEU A 348 20.55 46.66 13.10
CA LEU A 348 20.97 47.86 12.38
C LEU A 348 20.35 47.96 10.98
N LEU A 349 20.16 46.84 10.27
CA LEU A 349 19.44 46.78 9.00
C LEU A 349 17.97 47.16 9.18
N TYR A 350 17.32 46.63 10.21
CA TYR A 350 15.93 46.96 10.53
C TYR A 350 15.78 48.45 10.87
N ASP A 351 16.68 49.00 11.70
CA ASP A 351 16.74 50.42 12.04
C ASP A 351 17.04 51.30 10.82
N ALA A 352 17.94 50.84 9.94
CA ALA A 352 18.23 51.54 8.69
C ALA A 352 16.98 51.64 7.81
N PHE A 353 16.20 50.57 7.73
CA PHE A 353 14.92 50.56 7.02
C PHE A 353 13.92 51.52 7.69
N GLU A 354 13.80 51.54 9.02
CA GLU A 354 12.96 52.51 9.72
C GLU A 354 13.38 53.96 9.41
N HIS A 355 14.68 54.27 9.49
CA HIS A 355 15.21 55.58 9.12
C HIS A 355 14.95 55.94 7.66
N PHE A 356 15.05 54.97 6.75
CA PHE A 356 14.73 55.15 5.33
C PHE A 356 13.25 55.52 5.14
N THR A 357 12.32 54.81 5.80
CA THR A 357 10.89 55.14 5.71
C THR A 357 10.57 56.54 6.25
N ARG A 358 11.35 57.02 7.23
CA ARG A 358 11.27 58.38 7.78
C ARG A 358 12.07 59.42 6.99
N LYS A 359 12.69 59.04 5.85
CA LYS A 359 13.54 59.88 5.00
C LYS A 359 14.74 60.50 5.75
N SER A 360 15.29 59.77 6.71
CA SER A 360 16.47 60.17 7.49
C SER A 360 17.76 59.73 6.78
N PRO A 361 18.80 60.58 6.72
CA PRO A 361 20.09 60.21 6.13
C PRO A 361 20.83 59.12 6.92
N ARG A 362 20.49 58.91 8.20
CA ARG A 362 21.04 57.86 9.06
C ARG A 362 20.86 56.44 8.50
N ALA A 363 19.91 56.25 7.59
CA ALA A 363 19.73 54.98 6.90
C ALA A 363 21.00 54.53 6.14
N ASP A 364 21.66 55.47 5.45
CA ASP A 364 22.89 55.19 4.68
C ASP A 364 24.08 54.91 5.61
N GLU A 365 24.18 55.65 6.72
CA GLU A 365 25.22 55.44 7.74
C GLU A 365 25.12 54.02 8.33
N ASN A 366 23.92 53.60 8.72
CA ASN A 366 23.69 52.26 9.27
C ASN A 366 24.02 51.17 8.24
N ILE A 367 23.55 51.28 6.99
CA ILE A 367 23.85 50.30 5.94
C ILE A 367 25.36 50.19 5.68
N ARG A 368 26.08 51.32 5.61
CA ARG A 368 27.54 51.28 5.40
C ARG A 368 28.27 50.59 6.54
N SER A 369 27.82 50.76 7.78
CA SER A 369 28.43 50.15 8.96
C SER A 369 28.35 48.63 8.98
N ILE A 370 27.34 48.04 8.29
CA ILE A 370 27.08 46.60 8.26
C ILE A 370 27.35 45.95 6.91
N LYS A 371 28.07 46.63 6.01
CA LYS A 371 28.21 46.20 4.61
C LYS A 371 28.77 44.78 4.45
N GLU A 372 29.71 44.37 5.31
CA GLU A 372 30.33 43.04 5.26
C GLU A 372 29.35 41.94 5.67
N ASP A 373 28.54 42.18 6.70
CA ASP A 373 27.58 41.22 7.27
C ASP A 373 26.15 41.37 6.70
N LEU A 374 25.96 42.27 5.73
CA LEU A 374 24.64 42.60 5.18
C LEU A 374 23.91 41.38 4.57
N PRO A 375 24.56 40.43 3.88
CA PRO A 375 23.88 39.23 3.41
C PRO A 375 23.24 38.42 4.54
N ASP A 376 23.98 38.20 5.64
CA ASP A 376 23.49 37.45 6.80
C ASP A 376 22.39 38.22 7.55
N ALA A 377 22.52 39.55 7.64
CA ALA A 377 21.50 40.42 8.20
C ALA A 377 20.16 40.32 7.44
N VAL A 378 20.21 40.28 6.11
CA VAL A 378 19.04 40.07 5.25
C VAL A 378 18.41 38.71 5.53
N ASP A 379 19.20 37.64 5.60
CA ASP A 379 18.72 36.27 5.89
C ASP A 379 18.10 36.16 7.29
N ILE A 380 18.66 36.84 8.28
CA ILE A 380 18.11 36.90 9.64
C ILE A 380 16.76 37.64 9.66
N CYS A 381 16.63 38.79 8.97
CA CYS A 381 15.34 39.48 8.83
C CYS A 381 14.28 38.60 8.14
N ILE A 382 14.66 37.83 7.11
CA ILE A 382 13.75 36.90 6.43
C ILE A 382 13.28 35.82 7.39
N ARG A 383 14.20 35.14 8.10
CA ARG A 383 13.86 34.07 9.05
C ARG A 383 13.04 34.58 10.22
N ALA A 384 13.39 35.72 10.81
CA ALA A 384 12.66 36.34 11.90
C ALA A 384 11.19 36.60 11.52
N ALA A 385 10.90 36.96 10.26
CA ALA A 385 9.53 37.16 9.80
C ALA A 385 8.67 35.89 9.95
N GLY A 386 9.24 34.70 9.76
CA GLY A 386 8.55 33.41 9.92
C GLY A 386 8.04 33.16 11.35
N TYR A 387 8.79 33.64 12.35
CA TYR A 387 8.45 33.45 13.76
C TYR A 387 7.43 34.46 14.29
N GLU A 388 7.15 35.53 13.55
CA GLU A 388 6.16 36.53 13.98
C GLU A 388 4.73 36.13 13.62
N PHE A 389 3.79 36.37 14.53
CA PHE A 389 2.35 36.20 14.30
C PHE A 389 1.67 37.49 13.83
N SER A 390 2.27 38.64 14.13
CA SER A 390 1.76 39.93 13.69
C SER A 390 2.05 40.17 12.22
N HIS A 391 0.98 40.34 11.43
CA HIS A 391 1.07 40.72 10.02
C HIS A 391 1.85 42.03 9.81
N HIS A 392 1.87 42.92 10.81
CA HIS A 392 2.64 44.15 10.77
C HIS A 392 4.14 43.87 10.80
N TYR A 393 4.62 43.14 11.81
CA TYR A 393 6.04 42.84 11.96
C TYR A 393 6.58 41.91 10.86
N GLN A 394 5.79 40.92 10.43
CA GLN A 394 6.13 40.09 9.26
C GLN A 394 6.43 40.97 8.03
N LYS A 395 5.57 41.95 7.73
CA LYS A 395 5.77 42.86 6.59
C LYS A 395 6.96 43.79 6.79
N GLN A 396 7.17 44.32 8.00
CA GLN A 396 8.30 45.20 8.28
C GLN A 396 9.64 44.47 8.10
N LEU A 397 9.77 43.26 8.66
CA LEU A 397 10.97 42.43 8.54
C LEU A 397 11.27 42.07 7.08
N LEU A 398 10.26 41.65 6.30
CA LEU A 398 10.44 41.35 4.88
C LEU A 398 10.78 42.60 4.04
N ARG A 399 10.25 43.77 4.42
CA ARG A 399 10.61 45.04 3.76
C ARG A 399 12.03 45.47 4.11
N ALA A 400 12.47 45.29 5.35
CA ALA A 400 13.85 45.53 5.76
C ALA A 400 14.82 44.61 5.00
N ALA A 401 14.49 43.32 4.88
CA ALA A 401 15.25 42.38 4.05
C ALA A 401 15.30 42.81 2.57
N SER A 402 14.17 43.20 1.98
CA SER A 402 14.11 43.71 0.61
C SER A 402 14.92 45.00 0.41
N PHE A 403 14.93 45.88 1.43
CA PHE A 403 15.74 47.08 1.45
C PHE A 403 17.24 46.75 1.50
N GLY A 404 17.67 45.89 2.42
CA GLY A 404 19.08 45.46 2.52
C GLY A 404 19.58 44.78 1.25
N LYS A 405 18.74 43.92 0.65
CA LYS A 405 19.02 43.29 -0.65
C LYS A 405 19.35 44.29 -1.75
N SER A 406 18.77 45.50 -1.75
CA SER A 406 19.02 46.50 -2.80
C SER A 406 20.47 47.03 -2.84
N PHE A 407 21.26 46.76 -1.80
CA PHE A 407 22.68 47.13 -1.70
C PHE A 407 23.64 45.97 -1.98
N LEU A 408 23.12 44.79 -2.34
CA LEU A 408 23.90 43.59 -2.64
C LEU A 408 23.94 43.33 -4.15
N ASP A 409 25.14 43.21 -4.73
CA ASP A 409 25.30 42.95 -6.17
C ASP A 409 24.91 41.50 -6.55
N GLN A 410 25.13 40.54 -5.63
CA GLN A 410 24.81 39.12 -5.81
C GLN A 410 24.13 38.61 -4.54
N TYR A 411 22.85 38.23 -4.63
CA TYR A 411 22.09 37.65 -3.51
C TYR A 411 21.01 36.68 -4.00
N ASN A 412 20.95 35.49 -3.41
CA ASN A 412 19.92 34.51 -3.74
C ASN A 412 18.56 34.92 -3.13
N SER A 413 17.64 35.36 -3.98
CA SER A 413 16.32 35.83 -3.54
C SER A 413 15.29 34.74 -3.27
N GLU A 414 15.67 33.47 -3.49
CA GLU A 414 14.80 32.32 -3.30
C GLU A 414 14.28 32.23 -1.86
N GLN A 415 15.14 32.46 -0.86
CA GLN A 415 14.73 32.43 0.55
C GLN A 415 13.64 33.46 0.86
N LEU A 416 13.77 34.69 0.33
CA LEU A 416 12.77 35.74 0.50
C LEU A 416 11.44 35.34 -0.15
N VAL A 417 11.47 34.76 -1.35
CA VAL A 417 10.26 34.30 -2.05
C VAL A 417 9.59 33.15 -1.29
N ASN A 418 10.37 32.16 -0.85
CA ASN A 418 9.88 31.01 -0.10
C ASN A 418 9.25 31.45 1.23
N MET A 419 9.90 32.36 1.98
CA MET A 419 9.33 32.88 3.22
C MET A 419 8.02 33.63 2.99
N ASN A 420 7.92 34.45 1.94
CA ASN A 420 6.66 35.11 1.57
C ASN A 420 5.55 34.10 1.24
N GLN A 421 5.89 33.01 0.53
CA GLN A 421 4.95 31.93 0.24
C GLN A 421 4.49 31.24 1.53
N THR A 422 5.42 30.87 2.41
CA THR A 422 5.15 30.22 3.69
C THR A 422 4.28 31.09 4.59
N LEU A 423 4.60 32.38 4.75
CA LEU A 423 3.82 33.31 5.58
C LEU A 423 2.40 33.49 5.06
N ARG A 424 2.21 33.50 3.73
CA ARG A 424 0.86 33.58 3.15
C ARG A 424 0.02 32.36 3.51
N VAL A 425 0.61 31.17 3.50
CA VAL A 425 -0.06 29.92 3.91
C VAL A 425 -0.33 29.91 5.41
N LEU A 426 0.68 30.22 6.23
CA LEU A 426 0.57 30.31 7.68
C LEU A 426 -0.55 31.25 8.10
N ASN A 427 -0.57 32.48 7.59
CA ASN A 427 -1.59 33.46 7.94
C ASN A 427 -3.00 33.04 7.50
N ALA A 428 -3.13 32.31 6.39
CA ALA A 428 -4.42 31.81 5.93
C ALA A 428 -4.99 30.73 6.88
N VAL A 429 -4.15 29.79 7.35
CA VAL A 429 -4.59 28.71 8.26
C VAL A 429 -4.72 29.15 9.72
N ARG A 430 -3.97 30.19 10.11
CA ARG A 430 -4.07 30.88 11.41
C ARG A 430 -5.30 31.79 11.51
N PHE A 431 -6.04 32.01 10.44
CA PHE A 431 -7.26 32.80 10.52
C PHE A 431 -8.28 32.09 11.43
N TYR A 432 -8.93 32.81 12.34
CA TYR A 432 -9.73 32.23 13.43
C TYR A 432 -10.88 31.31 12.96
N GLU A 433 -11.41 31.52 11.75
CA GLU A 433 -12.45 30.65 11.18
C GLU A 433 -11.95 29.25 10.81
N ILE A 434 -10.64 29.14 10.52
CA ILE A 434 -9.90 27.89 10.29
C ILE A 434 -9.32 27.38 11.61
N GLY A 435 -8.70 28.27 12.39
CA GLY A 435 -8.32 28.03 13.79
C GLY A 435 -7.14 27.08 13.98
N ILE A 436 -6.14 27.11 13.09
CA ILE A 436 -4.91 26.30 13.18
C ILE A 436 -3.70 27.22 13.47
N PRO A 437 -3.34 27.46 14.75
CA PRO A 437 -2.23 28.31 15.17
C PRO A 437 -0.85 27.65 14.96
N ILE A 438 -0.63 27.00 13.82
CA ILE A 438 0.64 26.32 13.54
C ILE A 438 1.78 27.33 13.45
N THR A 439 2.91 27.05 14.10
CA THR A 439 4.11 27.88 14.04
C THR A 439 4.91 27.60 12.77
N TYR A 440 5.89 28.44 12.48
CA TYR A 440 6.82 28.20 11.36
C TYR A 440 7.63 26.90 11.57
N THR A 441 8.19 26.71 12.76
CA THR A 441 8.94 25.49 13.14
C THR A 441 8.08 24.22 13.01
N GLN A 442 6.82 24.28 13.42
CA GLN A 442 5.89 23.16 13.32
C GLN A 442 5.57 22.84 11.86
N LEU A 443 5.37 23.86 11.00
CA LEU A 443 5.12 23.64 9.58
C LEU A 443 6.33 23.04 8.86
N GLU A 444 7.55 23.50 9.17
CA GLU A 444 8.78 22.91 8.63
C GLU A 444 8.91 21.43 9.00
N ARG A 445 8.48 21.03 10.20
CA ARG A 445 8.50 19.64 10.65
C ARG A 445 7.34 18.80 10.10
N ALA A 446 6.14 19.38 10.00
CA ALA A 446 4.90 18.71 9.60
C ALA A 446 4.80 18.45 8.09
N THR A 447 5.52 19.21 7.25
CA THR A 447 5.35 19.31 5.79
C THR A 447 4.03 19.97 5.36
N PRO A 448 4.00 20.67 4.20
CA PRO A 448 2.77 21.24 3.65
C PRO A 448 1.66 20.20 3.36
N GLU A 449 2.03 18.96 3.04
CA GLU A 449 1.11 17.86 2.76
C GLU A 449 0.27 17.47 3.97
N LEU A 450 0.88 17.45 5.16
CA LEU A 450 0.14 17.20 6.41
C LEU A 450 -0.85 18.33 6.66
N LEU A 451 -0.47 19.59 6.45
CA LEU A 451 -1.36 20.73 6.60
C LEU A 451 -2.56 20.65 5.62
N ILE A 452 -2.32 20.24 4.37
CA ILE A 452 -3.40 20.00 3.39
C ILE A 452 -4.34 18.89 3.88
N ASN A 453 -3.81 17.78 4.41
CA ASN A 453 -4.64 16.71 5.00
C ASN A 453 -5.50 17.22 6.16
N ARG A 454 -4.91 18.02 7.06
CA ARG A 454 -5.62 18.65 8.18
C ARG A 454 -6.75 19.58 7.72
N LEU A 455 -6.53 20.37 6.66
CA LEU A 455 -7.58 21.19 6.06
C LEU A 455 -8.69 20.36 5.43
N MET A 456 -8.34 19.25 4.76
CA MET A 456 -9.32 18.32 4.19
C MET A 456 -10.19 17.67 5.28
N ASN A 457 -9.58 17.21 6.38
CA ASN A 457 -10.29 16.59 7.50
C ASN A 457 -11.29 17.56 8.17
N ARG A 458 -11.02 18.87 8.12
CA ARG A 458 -11.92 19.94 8.57
C ARG A 458 -12.95 20.39 7.53
N ASN A 459 -13.01 19.74 6.36
CA ASN A 459 -13.85 20.11 5.24
C ASN A 459 -13.55 21.50 4.62
N HIS A 460 -12.32 22.01 4.77
CA HIS A 460 -11.84 23.23 4.11
C HIS A 460 -11.23 22.95 2.73
N HIS A 461 -11.90 22.17 1.89
CA HIS A 461 -11.36 21.70 0.60
C HIS A 461 -10.96 22.83 -0.36
N LEU A 462 -11.69 23.96 -0.36
CA LEU A 462 -11.34 25.11 -1.20
C LEU A 462 -10.01 25.75 -0.77
N LEU A 463 -9.80 25.92 0.54
CA LEU A 463 -8.53 26.46 1.06
C LEU A 463 -7.39 25.47 0.80
N ALA A 464 -7.62 24.18 1.05
CA ALA A 464 -6.65 23.13 0.75
C ALA A 464 -6.24 23.14 -0.72
N LEU A 465 -7.20 23.26 -1.65
CA LEU A 465 -6.94 23.33 -3.09
C LEU A 465 -6.12 24.57 -3.45
N ARG A 466 -6.49 25.74 -2.92
CA ARG A 466 -5.75 26.99 -3.17
C ARG A 466 -4.33 26.94 -2.63
N VAL A 467 -4.12 26.35 -1.45
CA VAL A 467 -2.78 26.17 -0.88
C VAL A 467 -1.97 25.21 -1.74
N ALA A 468 -2.54 24.08 -2.15
CA ALA A 468 -1.85 23.11 -3.00
C ALA A 468 -1.45 23.72 -4.35
N GLU A 469 -2.37 24.42 -5.02
CA GLU A 469 -2.08 25.10 -6.30
C GLU A 469 -1.04 26.21 -6.13
N TYR A 470 -1.10 26.96 -5.03
CA TYR A 470 -0.13 28.02 -4.73
C TYR A 470 1.28 27.49 -4.47
N LEU A 471 1.39 26.31 -3.84
CA LEU A 471 2.66 25.64 -3.56
C LEU A 471 3.08 24.66 -4.66
N ASN A 472 2.34 24.58 -5.78
CA ASN A 472 2.57 23.64 -6.87
C ASN A 472 2.59 22.15 -6.44
N LEU A 473 1.69 21.79 -5.52
CA LEU A 473 1.49 20.44 -5.01
C LEU A 473 0.32 19.75 -5.72
N ARG A 474 0.33 18.41 -5.72
CA ARG A 474 -0.75 17.61 -6.32
C ARG A 474 -2.07 17.81 -5.58
N SER A 475 -3.13 18.11 -6.34
CA SER A 475 -4.47 18.37 -5.81
C SER A 475 -5.40 17.16 -5.84
N ASP A 476 -4.95 16.03 -6.39
CA ASP A 476 -5.80 14.89 -6.74
C ASP A 476 -6.55 14.33 -5.52
N LYS A 477 -5.79 14.15 -4.43
CA LYS A 477 -6.33 13.70 -3.14
C LYS A 477 -7.40 14.64 -2.59
N ILE A 478 -7.28 15.95 -2.83
CA ILE A 478 -8.22 16.97 -2.36
C ILE A 478 -9.55 16.85 -3.07
N LEU A 479 -9.54 16.67 -4.38
CA LEU A 479 -10.74 16.53 -5.19
C LEU A 479 -11.45 15.20 -4.91
N VAL A 480 -10.69 14.11 -4.76
CA VAL A 480 -11.23 12.80 -4.36
C VAL A 480 -11.86 12.87 -2.97
N HIS A 481 -11.15 13.43 -1.98
CA HIS A 481 -11.69 13.58 -0.63
C HIS A 481 -12.94 14.47 -0.62
N TRP A 482 -12.94 15.57 -1.37
CA TRP A 482 -14.13 16.42 -1.54
C TRP A 482 -15.32 15.67 -2.11
N ALA A 483 -15.12 14.85 -3.15
CA ALA A 483 -16.18 14.04 -3.75
C ALA A 483 -16.76 13.06 -2.70
N CYS A 484 -15.90 12.34 -1.97
CA CYS A 484 -16.33 11.44 -0.90
C CYS A 484 -17.13 12.18 0.19
N THR A 485 -16.68 13.36 0.64
CA THR A 485 -17.41 14.19 1.61
C THR A 485 -18.76 14.66 1.05
N LYS A 486 -18.80 15.12 -0.21
CA LYS A 486 -20.02 15.58 -0.87
C LYS A 486 -21.04 14.45 -0.97
N ILE A 487 -20.62 13.22 -1.29
CA ILE A 487 -21.49 12.03 -1.29
C ILE A 487 -22.01 11.74 0.13
N LYS A 488 -21.14 11.71 1.15
CA LYS A 488 -21.53 11.47 2.56
C LYS A 488 -22.60 12.45 3.07
N LYS A 489 -22.55 13.71 2.61
CA LYS A 489 -23.44 14.79 3.08
C LYS A 489 -24.57 15.13 2.11
N ALA A 490 -24.68 14.42 0.98
CA ALA A 490 -25.65 14.76 -0.05
C ALA A 490 -27.08 14.46 0.40
N SER A 491 -27.97 15.43 0.18
CA SER A 491 -29.43 15.26 0.17
C SER A 491 -30.03 15.32 -1.24
N GLU A 492 -29.19 15.59 -2.24
CA GLU A 492 -29.53 15.70 -3.67
C GLU A 492 -29.76 14.30 -4.29
N ASP A 493 -30.37 14.26 -5.47
CA ASP A 493 -30.55 13.02 -6.22
C ASP A 493 -29.22 12.49 -6.80
N GLU A 494 -29.15 11.16 -7.00
CA GLU A 494 -27.94 10.47 -7.46
C GLU A 494 -27.44 10.97 -8.84
N ASP A 495 -28.34 11.37 -9.73
CA ASP A 495 -27.97 11.84 -11.08
C ASP A 495 -27.32 13.23 -11.06
N THR A 496 -27.90 14.16 -10.30
CA THR A 496 -27.33 15.50 -10.10
C THR A 496 -25.99 15.43 -9.38
N LEU A 497 -25.88 14.55 -8.37
CA LEU A 497 -24.64 14.35 -7.63
C LEU A 497 -23.53 13.78 -8.53
N CYS A 498 -23.84 12.78 -9.36
CA CYS A 498 -22.90 12.21 -10.33
C CYS A 498 -22.38 13.28 -11.30
N LYS A 499 -23.29 14.06 -11.92
CA LYS A 499 -22.92 15.15 -12.84
C LYS A 499 -21.99 16.17 -12.18
N THR A 500 -22.32 16.61 -10.97
CA THR A 500 -21.51 17.59 -10.23
C THR A 500 -20.08 17.10 -9.98
N ILE A 501 -19.92 15.82 -9.63
CA ILE A 501 -18.60 15.21 -9.40
C ILE A 501 -17.82 15.09 -10.71
N VAL A 502 -18.47 14.58 -11.76
CA VAL A 502 -17.84 14.39 -13.08
C VAL A 502 -17.43 15.74 -13.70
N GLU A 503 -18.28 16.76 -13.64
CA GLU A 503 -17.94 18.12 -14.10
C GLU A 503 -16.74 18.69 -13.35
N LYS A 504 -16.65 18.44 -12.05
CA LYS A 504 -15.49 18.89 -11.26
C LYS A 504 -14.22 18.14 -11.66
N PHE A 505 -14.31 16.83 -11.88
CA PHE A 505 -13.17 15.98 -12.23
C PHE A 505 -12.72 16.20 -13.68
N ALA A 506 -13.63 16.59 -14.58
CA ALA A 506 -13.30 16.92 -15.97
C ALA A 506 -12.23 18.02 -16.10
N SER A 507 -12.11 18.89 -15.09
CA SER A 507 -11.06 19.93 -15.05
C SER A 507 -9.64 19.38 -14.84
N LYS A 508 -9.49 18.12 -14.37
CA LYS A 508 -8.18 17.46 -14.16
C LYS A 508 -8.25 16.00 -14.64
N PRO A 509 -7.85 15.69 -15.89
CA PRO A 509 -7.86 14.33 -16.41
C PRO A 509 -6.90 13.43 -15.63
N GLY A 510 -7.29 12.17 -15.40
CA GLY A 510 -6.50 11.17 -14.67
C GLY A 510 -6.89 10.96 -13.20
N LEU A 511 -7.90 11.68 -12.69
CA LEU A 511 -8.45 11.43 -11.36
C LEU A 511 -9.16 10.08 -11.27
N SER A 512 -9.07 9.46 -10.09
CA SER A 512 -9.75 8.20 -9.79
C SER A 512 -11.17 8.44 -9.30
N TYR A 513 -12.12 7.71 -9.87
CA TYR A 513 -13.51 7.60 -9.41
C TYR A 513 -13.74 6.40 -8.48
N ALA A 514 -12.77 5.49 -8.35
CA ALA A 514 -12.88 4.29 -7.50
C ALA A 514 -13.21 4.59 -6.03
N GLU A 515 -12.49 5.51 -5.37
CA GLU A 515 -12.76 5.86 -3.97
C GLU A 515 -14.12 6.58 -3.75
N PRO A 516 -14.51 7.56 -4.60
CA PRO A 516 -15.86 8.11 -4.57
C PRO A 516 -16.96 7.06 -4.77
N ALA A 517 -16.79 6.15 -5.73
CA ALA A 517 -17.75 5.06 -5.98
C ALA A 517 -17.86 4.09 -4.80
N LYS A 518 -16.73 3.69 -4.22
CA LYS A 518 -16.68 2.87 -3.00
C LYS A 518 -17.39 3.57 -1.83
N THR A 519 -17.24 4.88 -1.71
CA THR A 519 -17.93 5.68 -0.70
C THR A 519 -19.44 5.69 -0.94
N ALA A 520 -19.89 5.91 -2.17
CA ALA A 520 -21.32 5.85 -2.53
C ALA A 520 -21.94 4.49 -2.21
N TYR A 521 -21.24 3.39 -2.52
CA TYR A 521 -21.69 2.04 -2.21
C TYR A 521 -21.84 1.82 -0.70
N LYS A 522 -20.86 2.24 0.11
CA LYS A 522 -20.90 2.10 1.58
C LYS A 522 -22.06 2.86 2.24
N ILE A 523 -22.49 3.97 1.64
CA ILE A 523 -23.63 4.77 2.12
C ILE A 523 -24.98 4.17 1.68
N GLY A 524 -24.95 3.14 0.82
CA GLY A 524 -26.16 2.48 0.30
C GLY A 524 -26.70 3.09 -0.99
N GLN A 525 -25.85 3.74 -1.80
CA GLN A 525 -26.19 4.30 -3.12
C GLN A 525 -25.48 3.50 -4.25
N PRO A 526 -25.90 2.25 -4.54
CA PRO A 526 -25.22 1.40 -5.52
C PRO A 526 -25.33 1.92 -6.96
N LYS A 527 -26.43 2.57 -7.32
CA LYS A 527 -26.63 3.17 -8.65
C LYS A 527 -25.70 4.35 -8.91
N LEU A 528 -25.42 5.18 -7.90
CA LEU A 528 -24.41 6.23 -8.00
C LEU A 528 -23.02 5.61 -8.12
N ALA A 529 -22.72 4.57 -7.33
CA ALA A 529 -21.43 3.90 -7.35
C ALA A 529 -21.09 3.32 -8.74
N THR A 530 -22.02 2.61 -9.37
CA THR A 530 -21.83 2.06 -10.73
C THR A 530 -21.66 3.16 -11.76
N LYS A 531 -22.49 4.21 -11.74
CA LYS A 531 -22.36 5.36 -12.65
C LYS A 531 -21.02 6.07 -12.50
N LEU A 532 -20.52 6.27 -11.28
CA LEU A 532 -19.20 6.89 -11.06
C LEU A 532 -18.08 5.99 -11.59
N LEU A 533 -18.21 4.67 -11.43
CA LEU A 533 -17.22 3.72 -11.93
C LEU A 533 -17.13 3.65 -13.45
N ASP A 534 -18.20 3.94 -14.18
CA ASP A 534 -18.15 4.02 -15.65
C ASP A 534 -17.17 5.09 -16.14
N TYR A 535 -16.84 6.08 -15.30
CA TYR A 535 -15.84 7.12 -15.58
C TYR A 535 -14.43 6.79 -15.06
N GLU A 536 -14.22 5.67 -14.34
CA GLU A 536 -12.88 5.27 -13.89
C GLU A 536 -12.03 4.81 -15.09
N PRO A 537 -10.91 5.49 -15.41
CA PRO A 537 -10.10 5.14 -16.57
C PRO A 537 -9.31 3.83 -16.40
N ARG A 538 -9.10 3.37 -15.16
CA ARG A 538 -8.27 2.19 -14.86
C ARG A 538 -9.15 0.98 -14.53
N ALA A 539 -9.22 0.04 -15.47
CA ALA A 539 -9.95 -1.22 -15.28
C ALA A 539 -9.48 -2.02 -14.05
N ALA A 540 -8.18 -2.00 -13.73
CA ALA A 540 -7.64 -2.67 -12.55
C ALA A 540 -8.16 -2.11 -11.22
N ALA A 541 -8.61 -0.86 -11.18
CA ALA A 541 -9.28 -0.28 -10.00
C ALA A 541 -10.81 -0.49 -10.05
N GLN A 542 -11.38 -0.54 -11.25
CA GLN A 542 -12.81 -0.68 -11.50
C GLN A 542 -13.31 -2.11 -11.25
N VAL A 543 -12.64 -3.11 -11.82
CA VAL A 543 -13.08 -4.52 -11.82
C VAL A 543 -13.15 -5.12 -10.41
N PRO A 544 -12.12 -5.01 -9.54
CA PRO A 544 -12.21 -5.53 -8.18
C PRO A 544 -13.33 -4.87 -7.37
N LEU A 545 -13.56 -3.57 -7.57
CA LEU A 545 -14.63 -2.85 -6.87
C LEU A 545 -16.02 -3.30 -7.34
N LEU A 546 -16.22 -3.54 -8.64
CA LEU A 546 -17.48 -4.11 -9.15
C LEU A 546 -17.76 -5.50 -8.55
N ILE A 547 -16.73 -6.33 -8.38
CA ILE A 547 -16.85 -7.62 -7.70
C ILE A 547 -17.26 -7.43 -6.23
N ASP A 548 -16.60 -6.53 -5.49
CA ASP A 548 -16.94 -6.23 -4.09
C ASP A 548 -18.39 -5.75 -3.94
N MET A 549 -18.92 -5.06 -4.96
CA MET A 549 -20.31 -4.59 -5.02
C MET A 549 -21.31 -5.64 -5.55
N GLN A 550 -20.87 -6.87 -5.81
CA GLN A 550 -21.67 -7.97 -6.35
C GLN A 550 -22.18 -7.78 -7.79
N GLU A 551 -21.63 -6.82 -8.54
CA GLU A 551 -21.95 -6.55 -9.94
C GLU A 551 -21.07 -7.42 -10.88
N ASP A 552 -21.19 -8.74 -10.74
CA ASP A 552 -20.25 -9.68 -11.35
C ASP A 552 -20.27 -9.66 -12.89
N GLU A 553 -21.46 -9.49 -13.50
CA GLU A 553 -21.56 -9.43 -14.96
C GLU A 553 -20.91 -8.16 -15.52
N ALA A 554 -21.15 -7.01 -14.88
CA ALA A 554 -20.49 -5.76 -15.25
C ALA A 554 -18.97 -5.85 -15.06
N ALA A 555 -18.50 -6.49 -13.98
CA ALA A 555 -17.07 -6.72 -13.74
C ALA A 555 -16.43 -7.53 -14.88
N LEU A 556 -17.10 -8.59 -15.35
CA LEU A 556 -16.61 -9.41 -16.46
C LEU A 556 -16.57 -8.63 -17.78
N VAL A 557 -17.62 -7.85 -18.07
CA VAL A 557 -17.67 -7.01 -19.28
C VAL A 557 -16.53 -5.98 -19.25
N LYS A 558 -16.33 -5.29 -18.11
CA LYS A 558 -15.24 -4.31 -17.97
C LYS A 558 -13.84 -4.92 -18.04
N ALA A 559 -13.66 -6.13 -17.49
CA ALA A 559 -12.41 -6.87 -17.66
C ALA A 559 -12.14 -7.20 -19.13
N ILE A 560 -13.16 -7.63 -19.88
CA ILE A 560 -13.05 -7.92 -21.32
C ILE A 560 -12.73 -6.64 -22.12
N GLU A 561 -13.43 -5.54 -21.85
CA GLU A 561 -13.21 -4.23 -22.49
C GLU A 561 -11.79 -3.69 -22.24
N SER A 562 -11.19 -4.02 -21.09
CA SER A 562 -9.82 -3.61 -20.75
C SER A 562 -8.74 -4.29 -21.60
N GLY A 563 -9.03 -5.47 -22.17
CA GLY A 563 -8.06 -6.30 -22.88
C GLY A 563 -7.00 -6.97 -21.99
N ASP A 564 -7.05 -6.76 -20.67
CA ASP A 564 -6.14 -7.37 -19.71
C ASP A 564 -6.60 -8.81 -19.39
N THR A 565 -5.84 -9.80 -19.85
CA THR A 565 -6.14 -11.21 -19.64
C THR A 565 -6.12 -11.61 -18.17
N ASP A 566 -5.28 -10.98 -17.35
CA ASP A 566 -5.16 -11.31 -15.93
C ASP A 566 -6.41 -10.85 -15.19
N LEU A 567 -6.95 -9.67 -15.52
CA LEU A 567 -8.22 -9.20 -14.98
C LEU A 567 -9.39 -10.10 -15.40
N VAL A 568 -9.40 -10.60 -16.64
CA VAL A 568 -10.44 -11.53 -17.09
C VAL A 568 -10.35 -12.85 -16.31
N TYR A 569 -9.15 -13.41 -16.13
CA TYR A 569 -8.97 -14.62 -15.31
C TYR A 569 -9.35 -14.40 -13.84
N PHE A 570 -9.00 -13.24 -13.28
CA PHE A 570 -9.38 -12.86 -11.93
C PHE A 570 -10.91 -12.91 -11.73
N VAL A 571 -11.68 -12.34 -12.67
CA VAL A 571 -13.14 -12.39 -12.62
C VAL A 571 -13.66 -13.81 -12.86
N LEU A 572 -13.11 -14.55 -13.83
CA LEU A 572 -13.53 -15.92 -14.14
C LEU A 572 -13.36 -16.87 -12.93
N PHE A 573 -12.22 -16.80 -12.23
CA PHE A 573 -11.98 -17.63 -11.05
C PHE A 573 -12.84 -17.22 -9.86
N HIS A 574 -13.10 -15.92 -9.70
CA HIS A 574 -14.05 -15.44 -8.71
C HIS A 574 -15.45 -16.01 -8.97
N LEU A 575 -15.93 -15.91 -10.21
CA LEU A 575 -17.23 -16.43 -10.64
C LEU A 575 -17.34 -17.95 -10.50
N LYS A 576 -16.31 -18.71 -10.91
CA LYS A 576 -16.25 -20.18 -10.76
C LYS A 576 -16.40 -20.61 -9.29
N ARG A 577 -15.86 -19.83 -8.35
CA ARG A 577 -15.97 -20.12 -6.90
C ARG A 577 -17.32 -19.71 -6.32
N LYS A 578 -17.92 -18.63 -6.83
CA LYS A 578 -19.17 -18.05 -6.30
C LYS A 578 -20.42 -18.74 -6.83
N LEU A 579 -20.46 -19.05 -8.13
CA LEU A 579 -21.65 -19.56 -8.81
C LEU A 579 -21.60 -21.08 -9.00
N PRO A 580 -22.76 -21.76 -9.03
CA PRO A 580 -22.85 -23.12 -9.54
C PRO A 580 -22.37 -23.20 -11.00
N LEU A 581 -21.75 -24.33 -11.38
CA LEU A 581 -21.15 -24.50 -12.71
C LEU A 581 -22.09 -24.16 -13.88
N GLY A 582 -23.37 -24.53 -13.79
CA GLY A 582 -24.36 -24.22 -14.83
C GLY A 582 -24.64 -22.72 -15.00
N GLU A 583 -24.72 -21.98 -13.90
CA GLU A 583 -24.92 -20.53 -13.96
C GLU A 583 -23.66 -19.81 -14.43
N PHE A 584 -22.49 -20.28 -13.98
CA PHE A 584 -21.19 -19.80 -14.44
C PHE A 584 -21.06 -19.92 -15.96
N PHE A 585 -21.30 -21.10 -16.52
CA PHE A 585 -21.21 -21.35 -17.97
C PHE A 585 -22.24 -20.51 -18.75
N ARG A 586 -23.48 -20.40 -18.26
CA ARG A 586 -24.50 -19.53 -18.88
C ARG A 586 -24.07 -18.06 -18.94
N LEU A 587 -23.42 -17.56 -17.89
CA LEU A 587 -23.01 -16.15 -17.79
C LEU A 587 -21.85 -15.82 -18.75
N ILE A 588 -20.91 -16.75 -18.94
CA ILE A 588 -19.77 -16.56 -19.84
C ILE A 588 -20.10 -16.83 -21.30
N ASN A 589 -21.10 -17.66 -21.61
CA ASN A 589 -21.32 -18.16 -22.97
C ASN A 589 -21.51 -17.06 -24.02
N ASN A 590 -22.14 -15.95 -23.63
CA ASN A 590 -22.38 -14.81 -24.50
C ASN A 590 -21.14 -13.90 -24.67
N LYS A 591 -19.96 -14.30 -24.18
CA LYS A 591 -18.75 -13.49 -24.09
C LYS A 591 -17.54 -14.26 -24.67
N PRO A 592 -17.30 -14.20 -26.00
CA PRO A 592 -16.32 -15.06 -26.68
C PRO A 592 -14.90 -15.02 -26.13
N LEU A 593 -14.40 -13.85 -25.73
CA LEU A 593 -13.05 -13.71 -25.15
C LEU A 593 -12.93 -14.49 -23.83
N ALA A 594 -13.94 -14.41 -22.96
CA ALA A 594 -13.97 -15.13 -21.70
C ALA A 594 -14.02 -16.65 -21.93
N CYS A 595 -14.83 -17.11 -22.89
CA CYS A 595 -14.87 -18.52 -23.30
C CYS A 595 -13.50 -19.01 -23.79
N ASN A 596 -12.86 -18.26 -24.70
CA ASN A 596 -11.56 -18.64 -25.27
C ASN A 596 -10.47 -18.72 -24.19
N LEU A 597 -10.44 -17.76 -23.26
CA LEU A 597 -9.48 -17.78 -22.15
C LEU A 597 -9.74 -18.94 -21.20
N LEU A 598 -11.01 -19.22 -20.87
CA LEU A 598 -11.36 -20.40 -20.08
C LEU A 598 -10.91 -21.69 -20.79
N GLU A 599 -11.13 -21.82 -22.09
CA GLU A 599 -10.67 -22.99 -22.85
C GLU A 599 -9.16 -23.18 -22.80
N VAL A 600 -8.38 -22.11 -22.98
CA VAL A 600 -6.92 -22.15 -22.91
C VAL A 600 -6.46 -22.63 -21.54
N TYR A 601 -7.00 -22.03 -20.47
CA TYR A 601 -6.69 -22.42 -19.10
C TYR A 601 -7.03 -23.88 -18.83
N CYS A 602 -8.24 -24.32 -19.20
CA CYS A 602 -8.72 -25.67 -18.92
C CYS A 602 -7.96 -26.75 -19.71
N LYS A 603 -7.49 -26.45 -20.93
CA LYS A 603 -6.67 -27.39 -21.73
C LYS A 603 -5.38 -27.78 -21.00
N GLU A 604 -4.80 -26.87 -20.22
CA GLU A 604 -3.56 -27.11 -19.48
C GLU A 604 -3.81 -27.62 -18.06
N GLN A 605 -4.80 -27.08 -17.34
CA GLN A 605 -4.95 -27.28 -15.89
C GLN A 605 -6.14 -28.16 -15.49
N ASP A 606 -7.24 -28.15 -16.24
CA ASP A 606 -8.53 -28.70 -15.79
C ASP A 606 -9.39 -29.23 -16.97
N LYS A 607 -9.04 -30.44 -17.45
CA LYS A 607 -9.70 -31.06 -18.61
C LYS A 607 -11.13 -31.52 -18.35
N GLU A 608 -11.49 -31.80 -17.09
CA GLU A 608 -12.85 -32.18 -16.73
C GLU A 608 -13.79 -30.99 -16.85
N LEU A 609 -13.39 -29.83 -16.32
CA LEU A 609 -14.16 -28.59 -16.48
C LEU A 609 -14.38 -28.23 -17.95
N LEU A 610 -13.38 -28.48 -18.81
CA LEU A 610 -13.49 -28.24 -20.25
C LEU A 610 -14.57 -29.13 -20.90
N LYS A 611 -14.64 -30.40 -20.51
CA LYS A 611 -15.66 -31.34 -21.01
C LYS A 611 -17.06 -30.90 -20.59
N ASP A 612 -17.22 -30.49 -19.34
CA ASP A 612 -18.49 -29.99 -18.80
C ASP A 612 -18.94 -28.70 -19.52
N PHE A 613 -18.00 -27.79 -19.78
CA PHE A 613 -18.26 -26.55 -20.52
C PHE A 613 -18.78 -26.85 -21.94
N TYR A 614 -18.06 -27.68 -22.69
CA TYR A 614 -18.48 -28.05 -24.05
C TYR A 614 -19.79 -28.83 -24.08
N TYR A 615 -20.06 -29.65 -23.06
CA TYR A 615 -21.33 -30.37 -22.96
C TYR A 615 -22.51 -29.42 -22.77
N GLN A 616 -22.37 -28.41 -21.91
CA GLN A 616 -23.44 -27.44 -21.67
C GLN A 616 -23.66 -26.48 -22.84
N ASP A 617 -22.62 -26.15 -23.60
CA ASP A 617 -22.70 -25.31 -24.80
C ASP A 617 -23.10 -26.09 -26.08
N ASP A 618 -23.48 -27.36 -25.94
CA ASP A 618 -23.83 -28.29 -27.04
C ASP A 618 -22.70 -28.48 -28.09
N ARG A 619 -21.45 -28.17 -27.70
CA ARG A 619 -20.21 -28.36 -28.49
C ARG A 619 -19.67 -29.78 -28.32
N ARG A 620 -20.48 -30.74 -28.76
CA ARG A 620 -20.23 -32.19 -28.54
C ARG A 620 -18.94 -32.67 -29.20
N VAL A 621 -18.61 -32.12 -30.37
CA VAL A 621 -17.42 -32.49 -31.16
C VAL A 621 -16.14 -32.12 -30.40
N GLU A 622 -16.08 -30.92 -29.82
CA GLU A 622 -14.95 -30.45 -29.04
C GLU A 622 -14.79 -31.24 -27.73
N SER A 623 -15.91 -31.60 -27.08
CA SER A 623 -15.91 -32.52 -25.94
C SER A 623 -15.34 -33.91 -26.29
N ALA A 624 -15.69 -34.43 -27.47
CA ALA A 624 -15.15 -35.69 -27.99
C ALA A 624 -13.65 -35.59 -28.28
N ASN A 625 -13.19 -34.47 -28.86
CA ASN A 625 -11.77 -34.21 -29.10
C ASN A 625 -10.94 -34.20 -27.80
N VAL A 626 -11.42 -33.53 -26.75
CA VAL A 626 -10.73 -33.51 -25.45
C VAL A 626 -10.70 -34.90 -24.83
N THR A 627 -11.81 -35.64 -24.92
CA THR A 627 -11.88 -37.02 -24.42
C THR A 627 -10.93 -37.96 -25.17
N LEU A 628 -10.76 -37.76 -26.48
CA LEU A 628 -9.82 -38.51 -27.30
C LEU A 628 -8.36 -38.15 -26.96
N ALA A 629 -8.05 -36.87 -26.76
CA ALA A 629 -6.72 -36.42 -26.36
C ALA A 629 -6.32 -36.99 -24.97
N ASP A 630 -7.24 -36.95 -24.02
CA ASP A 630 -7.10 -37.57 -22.69
C ASP A 630 -6.91 -39.11 -22.78
N ALA A 631 -7.54 -39.77 -23.76
CA ALA A 631 -7.29 -41.18 -24.00
C ALA A 631 -5.82 -41.47 -24.39
N TYR A 632 -5.17 -40.60 -25.17
CA TYR A 632 -3.77 -40.81 -25.58
C TYR A 632 -2.78 -40.69 -24.41
N GLU A 633 -3.05 -39.80 -23.47
CA GLU A 633 -2.25 -39.60 -22.26
C GLU A 633 -2.45 -40.71 -21.20
N THR A 634 -3.52 -41.49 -21.32
CA THR A 634 -3.86 -42.53 -20.33
C THR A 634 -2.94 -43.76 -20.52
N PRO A 635 -2.18 -44.19 -19.49
CA PRO A 635 -1.22 -45.29 -19.61
C PRO A 635 -1.90 -46.66 -19.64
N ASP A 636 -2.99 -46.83 -18.89
CA ASP A 636 -3.74 -48.09 -18.85
C ASP A 636 -4.48 -48.34 -20.18
N PHE A 637 -4.35 -49.57 -20.69
CA PHE A 637 -4.92 -49.96 -21.97
C PHE A 637 -6.45 -50.02 -21.96
N ASN A 638 -7.03 -50.58 -20.89
CA ASN A 638 -8.49 -50.76 -20.80
C ASN A 638 -9.17 -49.40 -20.65
N ASP A 639 -8.61 -48.52 -19.83
CA ASP A 639 -9.11 -47.16 -19.63
C ASP A 639 -8.93 -46.31 -20.89
N LYS A 640 -7.78 -46.42 -21.59
CA LYS A 640 -7.56 -45.78 -22.90
C LYS A 640 -8.63 -46.19 -23.92
N VAL A 641 -8.88 -47.50 -24.07
CA VAL A 641 -9.92 -48.01 -24.97
C VAL A 641 -11.30 -47.57 -24.51
N GLY A 642 -11.56 -47.53 -23.20
CA GLY A 642 -12.80 -47.01 -22.62
C GLY A 642 -13.08 -45.56 -23.01
N LYS A 643 -12.09 -44.68 -22.84
CA LYS A 643 -12.17 -43.26 -23.23
C LYS A 643 -12.33 -43.08 -24.74
N MET A 644 -11.61 -43.86 -25.57
CA MET A 644 -11.78 -43.83 -27.03
C MET A 644 -13.20 -44.24 -27.46
N LYS A 645 -13.79 -45.25 -26.81
CA LYS A 645 -15.19 -45.65 -27.07
C LYS A 645 -16.17 -44.56 -26.65
N ALA A 646 -15.92 -43.87 -25.54
CA ALA A 646 -16.75 -42.75 -25.10
C ALA A 646 -16.70 -41.59 -26.13
N ALA A 647 -15.52 -41.20 -26.60
CA ALA A 647 -15.36 -40.21 -27.66
C ALA A 647 -16.04 -40.64 -28.97
N MET A 648 -15.88 -41.90 -29.36
CA MET A 648 -16.52 -42.48 -30.56
C MET A 648 -18.05 -42.40 -30.48
N LYS A 649 -18.64 -42.67 -29.31
CA LYS A 649 -20.09 -42.58 -29.12
C LYS A 649 -20.60 -41.16 -29.34
N ILE A 650 -19.85 -40.15 -28.90
CA ILE A 650 -20.21 -38.74 -29.10
C ILE A 650 -20.13 -38.38 -30.59
N TYR A 651 -19.10 -38.82 -31.31
CA TYR A 651 -19.01 -38.61 -32.76
C TYR A 651 -20.10 -39.33 -33.55
N GLN A 652 -20.56 -40.49 -33.10
CA GLN A 652 -21.65 -41.24 -33.74
C GLN A 652 -22.97 -40.49 -33.76
N ASP A 653 -23.20 -39.62 -32.78
CA ASP A 653 -24.42 -38.81 -32.69
C ASP A 653 -24.47 -37.72 -33.77
N ASP A 654 -23.34 -37.40 -34.42
CA ASP A 654 -23.26 -36.46 -35.55
C ASP A 654 -22.87 -37.15 -36.86
N LYS A 655 -23.77 -37.09 -37.86
CA LYS A 655 -23.57 -37.69 -39.19
C LYS A 655 -22.41 -37.08 -39.97
N GLN A 656 -22.01 -35.84 -39.67
CA GLN A 656 -20.88 -35.19 -40.34
C GLN A 656 -19.53 -35.82 -39.94
N HIS A 657 -19.46 -36.44 -38.76
CA HIS A 657 -18.24 -37.04 -38.19
C HIS A 657 -18.16 -38.56 -38.37
N ALA A 658 -18.71 -39.06 -39.48
CA ALA A 658 -18.66 -40.48 -39.84
C ALA A 658 -17.22 -40.98 -40.09
N PHE A 659 -16.33 -40.09 -40.52
CA PHE A 659 -14.92 -40.41 -40.73
C PHE A 659 -14.21 -40.66 -39.39
N GLU A 660 -14.36 -39.75 -38.43
CA GLU A 660 -13.75 -39.79 -37.10
C GLU A 660 -14.23 -41.00 -36.33
N THR A 661 -15.54 -41.30 -36.39
CA THR A 661 -16.13 -42.51 -35.81
C THR A 661 -15.41 -43.76 -36.32
N LYS A 662 -15.30 -43.90 -37.64
CA LYS A 662 -14.67 -45.06 -38.28
C LYS A 662 -13.17 -45.11 -38.03
N ALA A 663 -12.49 -43.97 -38.01
CA ALA A 663 -11.07 -43.87 -37.70
C ALA A 663 -10.77 -44.31 -36.27
N ILE A 664 -11.60 -43.92 -35.29
CA ILE A 664 -11.47 -44.34 -33.89
C ILE A 664 -11.77 -45.85 -33.76
N GLU A 665 -12.80 -46.35 -34.45
CA GLU A 665 -13.12 -47.79 -34.47
C GLU A 665 -11.94 -48.62 -35.02
N GLU A 666 -11.37 -48.20 -36.16
CA GLU A 666 -10.20 -48.83 -36.75
C GLU A 666 -8.99 -48.72 -35.81
N HIS A 667 -8.79 -47.59 -35.13
CA HIS A 667 -7.70 -47.41 -34.19
C HIS A 667 -7.82 -48.32 -32.95
N ILE A 668 -9.01 -48.42 -32.35
CA ILE A 668 -9.27 -49.35 -31.24
C ILE A 668 -8.98 -50.80 -31.68
N ARG A 669 -9.43 -51.18 -32.88
CA ARG A 669 -9.18 -52.50 -33.44
C ARG A 669 -7.67 -52.75 -33.65
N LEU A 670 -6.92 -51.74 -34.08
CA LEU A 670 -5.46 -51.84 -34.23
C LEU A 670 -4.78 -52.09 -32.89
N LEU A 671 -5.12 -51.31 -31.86
CA LEU A 671 -4.56 -51.46 -30.52
C LEU A 671 -4.83 -52.86 -29.94
N GLN A 672 -6.03 -53.42 -30.17
CA GLN A 672 -6.38 -54.78 -29.78
C GLN A 672 -5.57 -55.85 -30.52
N ILE A 673 -5.29 -55.64 -31.81
CA ILE A 673 -4.44 -56.56 -32.57
C ILE A 673 -2.98 -56.45 -32.09
N GLN A 674 -2.49 -55.24 -31.84
CA GLN A 674 -1.13 -55.00 -31.35
C GLN A 674 -0.89 -55.65 -29.99
N ILE A 675 -1.79 -55.49 -29.02
CA ILE A 675 -1.61 -56.12 -27.69
C ILE A 675 -1.62 -57.66 -27.76
N GLN A 676 -2.40 -58.23 -28.68
CA GLN A 676 -2.39 -59.66 -28.94
C GLN A 676 -1.05 -60.10 -29.54
N LEU A 677 -0.50 -59.33 -30.50
CA LEU A 677 0.81 -59.59 -31.09
C LEU A 677 1.96 -59.44 -30.08
N GLU A 678 1.89 -58.47 -29.16
CA GLU A 678 2.88 -58.33 -28.08
C GLU A 678 2.92 -59.56 -27.17
N ARG A 679 1.73 -60.10 -26.82
CA ARG A 679 1.62 -61.34 -26.03
C ARG A 679 2.18 -62.56 -26.75
N GLU A 680 2.00 -62.65 -28.06
CA GLU A 680 2.44 -63.78 -28.88
C GLU A 680 3.94 -63.72 -29.24
N GLN A 681 4.54 -62.54 -29.32
CA GLN A 681 5.88 -62.33 -29.88
C GLN A 681 6.90 -61.72 -28.90
N SER A 682 6.49 -61.39 -27.68
CA SER A 682 7.34 -60.75 -26.65
C SER A 682 8.13 -59.53 -27.16
N THR A 683 7.59 -58.81 -28.14
CA THR A 683 8.16 -57.61 -28.75
C THR A 683 7.12 -56.51 -28.76
N SER A 684 7.54 -55.24 -28.70
CA SER A 684 6.61 -54.11 -28.64
C SER A 684 5.91 -53.83 -29.97
N PHE A 685 4.60 -53.73 -29.98
CA PHE A 685 3.78 -53.35 -31.14
C PHE A 685 2.82 -52.20 -30.83
N LEU A 686 2.54 -51.94 -29.55
CA LEU A 686 1.55 -50.95 -29.13
C LEU A 686 1.96 -49.54 -29.57
N GLY A 687 1.03 -48.83 -30.21
CA GLY A 687 1.21 -47.44 -30.64
C GLY A 687 1.82 -47.27 -32.03
N LEU A 688 2.23 -48.34 -32.70
CA LEU A 688 2.69 -48.28 -34.09
C LEU A 688 1.52 -47.95 -35.03
N SER A 689 1.80 -47.31 -36.16
CA SER A 689 0.80 -47.16 -37.23
C SER A 689 0.44 -48.51 -37.87
N VAL A 690 -0.66 -48.59 -38.61
CA VAL A 690 -1.03 -49.81 -39.38
C VAL A 690 0.11 -50.26 -40.29
N SER A 691 0.81 -49.30 -40.92
CA SER A 691 1.90 -49.59 -41.87
C SER A 691 3.15 -50.10 -41.17
N GLU A 692 3.53 -49.51 -40.03
CA GLU A 692 4.67 -49.96 -39.23
C GLU A 692 4.40 -51.30 -38.56
N THR A 693 3.17 -51.51 -38.07
CA THR A 693 2.72 -52.81 -37.53
C THR A 693 2.85 -53.88 -38.60
N LEU A 694 2.36 -53.60 -39.82
CA LEU A 694 2.48 -54.51 -40.95
C LEU A 694 3.94 -54.80 -41.31
N LYS A 695 4.77 -53.76 -41.39
CA LYS A 695 6.21 -53.89 -41.68
C LYS A 695 6.90 -54.78 -40.65
N LYS A 696 6.67 -54.50 -39.36
CA LYS A 696 7.24 -55.24 -38.23
C LYS A 696 6.78 -56.70 -38.21
N CYS A 697 5.51 -56.97 -38.51
CA CYS A 697 5.01 -58.34 -38.66
C CYS A 697 5.70 -59.11 -39.81
N ILE A 698 6.02 -58.45 -40.93
CA ILE A 698 6.74 -59.06 -42.05
C ILE A 698 8.20 -59.31 -41.68
N VAL A 699 8.86 -58.36 -41.02
CA VAL A 699 10.25 -58.49 -40.55
C VAL A 699 10.41 -59.65 -39.56
N LEU A 700 9.43 -59.88 -38.70
CA LEU A 700 9.43 -60.99 -37.73
C LEU A 700 9.02 -62.36 -38.33
N GLY A 701 8.88 -62.45 -39.66
CA GLY A 701 8.63 -63.72 -40.36
C GLY A 701 7.16 -64.20 -40.32
N GLN A 702 6.21 -63.39 -39.84
CA GLN A 702 4.78 -63.74 -39.82
C GLN A 702 4.04 -63.35 -41.11
N THR A 703 4.67 -63.60 -42.26
CA THR A 703 4.26 -63.09 -43.58
C THR A 703 2.90 -63.63 -44.06
N SER A 704 2.42 -64.77 -43.55
CA SER A 704 1.25 -65.47 -44.11
C SER A 704 -0.07 -65.29 -43.33
N LYS A 705 -0.05 -65.11 -42.00
CA LYS A 705 -1.29 -65.06 -41.18
C LYS A 705 -1.59 -63.67 -40.58
N ALA A 706 -0.67 -63.07 -39.84
CA ALA A 706 -0.91 -61.77 -39.20
C ALA A 706 -0.90 -60.61 -40.21
N ALA A 707 0.08 -60.60 -41.13
CA ALA A 707 0.21 -59.58 -42.15
C ALA A 707 -0.94 -59.59 -43.19
N SER A 708 -1.46 -60.77 -43.53
CA SER A 708 -2.61 -60.94 -44.44
C SER A 708 -3.94 -60.54 -43.76
N LYS A 709 -4.08 -60.84 -42.47
CA LYS A 709 -5.20 -60.39 -41.64
C LYS A 709 -5.22 -58.86 -41.50
N LEU A 710 -4.09 -58.22 -41.16
CA LEU A 710 -3.97 -56.76 -41.10
C LEU A 710 -4.32 -56.09 -42.43
N ARG A 711 -3.86 -56.65 -43.55
CA ARG A 711 -4.18 -56.14 -44.90
C ARG A 711 -5.68 -56.18 -45.18
N THR A 712 -6.35 -57.27 -44.80
CA THR A 712 -7.78 -57.48 -45.07
C THR A 712 -8.63 -56.61 -44.14
N ASP A 713 -8.32 -56.60 -42.85
CA ASP A 713 -9.08 -55.88 -41.81
C ASP A 713 -9.03 -54.37 -42.01
N PHE A 714 -7.88 -53.80 -42.38
CA PHE A 714 -7.69 -52.36 -42.59
C PHE A 714 -7.78 -51.91 -44.06
N LYS A 715 -8.16 -52.81 -44.97
CA LYS A 715 -8.31 -52.53 -46.42
C LYS A 715 -7.11 -51.78 -47.02
N ILE A 716 -5.90 -52.20 -46.66
CA ILE A 716 -4.66 -51.50 -47.06
C ILE A 716 -4.56 -51.50 -48.59
N PRO A 717 -4.44 -50.32 -49.24
CA PRO A 717 -4.34 -50.24 -50.70
C PRO A 717 -3.20 -51.08 -51.24
N GLU A 718 -3.44 -51.72 -52.39
CA GLU A 718 -2.51 -52.69 -52.94
C GLU A 718 -1.12 -52.09 -53.20
N LYS A 719 -1.05 -50.89 -53.76
CA LYS A 719 0.21 -50.16 -53.95
C LYS A 719 0.98 -49.97 -52.63
N ARG A 720 0.30 -49.59 -51.55
CA ARG A 720 0.91 -49.36 -50.22
C ARG A 720 1.42 -50.65 -49.61
N TYR A 721 0.65 -51.74 -49.71
CA TYR A 721 1.09 -53.06 -49.25
C TYR A 721 2.36 -53.53 -49.96
N TRP A 722 2.45 -53.34 -51.28
CA TRP A 722 3.63 -53.73 -52.07
C TRP A 722 4.88 -52.93 -51.67
N TRP A 723 4.76 -51.63 -51.43
CA TRP A 723 5.86 -50.82 -50.91
C TRP A 723 6.34 -51.29 -49.53
N ILE A 724 5.41 -51.52 -48.59
CA ILE A 724 5.76 -51.97 -47.23
C ILE A 724 6.41 -53.35 -47.27
N LYS A 725 5.88 -54.27 -48.09
CA LYS A 725 6.43 -55.61 -48.23
C LYS A 725 7.81 -55.61 -48.89
N LEU A 726 8.01 -54.80 -49.93
CA LEU A 726 9.33 -54.60 -50.55
C LEU A 726 10.35 -54.12 -49.52
N GLN A 727 10.04 -53.03 -48.80
CA GLN A 727 10.95 -52.47 -47.80
C GLN A 727 11.26 -53.46 -46.66
N ALA A 728 10.24 -54.18 -46.18
CA ALA A 728 10.42 -55.19 -45.13
C ALA A 728 11.31 -56.36 -45.58
N LEU A 729 11.09 -56.89 -46.79
CA LEU A 729 11.85 -58.02 -47.34
C LEU A 729 13.32 -57.64 -47.62
N VAL A 730 13.56 -56.43 -48.13
CA VAL A 730 14.90 -55.89 -48.35
C VAL A 730 15.64 -55.70 -47.02
N GLU A 731 14.94 -55.21 -45.98
CA GLU A 731 15.51 -55.02 -44.63
C GLU A 731 15.96 -56.33 -43.98
N ILE A 732 15.15 -57.40 -44.10
CA ILE A 732 15.53 -58.75 -43.62
C ILE A 732 16.43 -59.51 -44.59
N ARG A 733 16.75 -58.94 -45.76
CA ARG A 733 17.54 -59.54 -46.83
C ARG A 733 16.97 -60.88 -47.34
N ASP A 734 15.64 -61.02 -47.32
CA ASP A 734 14.93 -62.19 -47.86
C ASP A 734 14.69 -62.00 -49.37
N TRP A 735 15.75 -62.23 -50.14
CA TRP A 735 15.76 -62.08 -51.59
C TRP A 735 14.93 -63.15 -52.30
N GLU A 736 14.73 -64.32 -51.68
CA GLU A 736 13.93 -65.40 -52.26
C GLU A 736 12.44 -65.04 -52.27
N GLU A 737 11.90 -64.53 -51.15
CA GLU A 737 10.52 -64.04 -51.10
C GLU A 737 10.35 -62.75 -51.90
N LEU A 738 11.39 -61.93 -52.05
CA LEU A 738 11.36 -60.75 -52.91
C LEU A 738 11.22 -61.12 -54.40
N ASP A 739 11.97 -62.11 -54.87
CA ASP A 739 11.89 -62.61 -56.24
C ASP A 739 10.54 -63.30 -56.49
N LYS A 740 10.03 -64.07 -55.52
CA LYS A 740 8.66 -64.63 -55.56
C LYS A 740 7.59 -63.54 -55.62
N LEU A 741 7.72 -62.48 -54.80
CA LEU A 741 6.81 -61.33 -54.82
C LEU A 741 6.79 -60.69 -56.20
N ALA A 742 7.97 -60.44 -56.78
CA ALA A 742 8.09 -59.86 -58.10
C ALA A 742 7.42 -60.75 -59.17
N LYS A 743 7.60 -62.08 -59.12
CA LYS A 743 7.03 -63.04 -60.08
C LYS A 743 5.53 -63.28 -59.91
N SER A 744 4.98 -63.06 -58.71
CA SER A 744 3.59 -63.41 -58.38
C SER A 744 2.54 -62.73 -59.28
N LYS A 745 2.74 -61.45 -59.61
CA LYS A 745 1.90 -60.66 -60.53
C LYS A 745 2.61 -59.38 -60.95
N LYS A 746 2.05 -58.68 -61.96
CA LYS A 746 2.57 -57.38 -62.40
C LYS A 746 2.55 -56.40 -61.23
N SER A 747 3.72 -55.81 -60.92
CA SER A 747 3.88 -54.92 -59.77
C SER A 747 3.01 -53.66 -59.93
N PRO A 748 2.11 -53.35 -58.98
CA PRO A 748 1.28 -52.15 -59.00
C PRO A 748 2.07 -50.87 -58.70
N ILE A 749 3.32 -51.00 -58.25
CA ILE A 749 4.26 -49.89 -57.98
C ILE A 749 5.35 -49.78 -59.05
N GLY A 750 5.32 -50.63 -60.08
CA GLY A 750 6.44 -50.76 -61.03
C GLY A 750 7.59 -51.61 -60.47
N TYR A 751 8.64 -51.79 -61.27
CA TYR A 751 9.84 -52.53 -60.87
C TYR A 751 11.04 -51.62 -60.57
N GLU A 752 10.99 -50.33 -60.92
CA GLU A 752 12.03 -49.36 -60.56
C GLU A 752 12.20 -49.24 -59.03
N PRO A 753 11.13 -49.18 -58.20
CA PRO A 753 11.28 -49.23 -56.74
C PRO A 753 12.04 -50.43 -56.20
N PHE A 754 11.89 -51.59 -56.84
CA PHE A 754 12.61 -52.81 -56.43
C PHE A 754 14.11 -52.65 -56.68
N VAL A 755 14.49 -52.02 -57.79
CA VAL A 755 15.89 -51.72 -58.13
C VAL A 755 16.46 -50.72 -57.14
N GLU A 756 15.75 -49.63 -56.84
CA GLU A 756 16.23 -48.57 -55.93
C GLU A 756 16.41 -49.06 -54.48
N GLU A 757 15.48 -49.86 -53.95
CA GLU A 757 15.64 -50.42 -52.59
C GLU A 757 16.75 -51.47 -52.53
N CYS A 758 16.95 -52.27 -53.58
CA CYS A 758 18.09 -53.22 -53.66
C CYS A 758 19.43 -52.49 -53.84
N GLU A 759 19.47 -51.38 -54.58
CA GLU A 759 20.62 -50.48 -54.70
C GLU A 759 20.98 -49.89 -53.35
N ARG A 760 19.99 -49.37 -52.61
CA ARG A 760 20.18 -48.85 -51.25
C ARG A 760 20.72 -49.93 -50.29
N ALA A 761 20.29 -51.17 -50.46
CA ALA A 761 20.82 -52.33 -49.73
C ALA A 761 22.19 -52.85 -50.23
N LYS A 762 22.80 -52.19 -51.23
CA LYS A 762 24.08 -52.54 -51.86
C LYS A 762 24.11 -53.95 -52.44
N GLN A 763 23.01 -54.41 -53.03
CA GLN A 763 22.89 -55.72 -53.67
C GLN A 763 22.65 -55.59 -55.19
N PRO A 764 23.69 -55.29 -55.98
CA PRO A 764 23.54 -55.01 -57.42
C PRO A 764 23.13 -56.25 -58.23
N ARG A 765 23.53 -57.46 -57.79
CA ARG A 765 23.15 -58.72 -58.46
C ARG A 765 21.66 -59.03 -58.34
N GLU A 766 21.06 -58.67 -57.22
CA GLU A 766 19.63 -58.85 -56.99
C GLU A 766 18.82 -57.77 -57.70
N ALA A 767 19.29 -56.52 -57.65
CA ALA A 767 18.72 -55.40 -58.40
C ALA A 767 18.63 -55.67 -59.91
N ALA A 768 19.67 -56.28 -60.50
CA ALA A 768 19.73 -56.62 -61.92
C ALA A 768 18.53 -57.47 -62.41
N LYS A 769 18.00 -58.37 -61.56
CA LYS A 769 16.82 -59.20 -61.88
C LYS A 769 15.57 -58.34 -62.12
N TYR A 770 15.44 -57.26 -61.37
CA TYR A 770 14.29 -56.35 -61.45
C TYR A 770 14.46 -55.30 -62.56
N VAL A 771 15.70 -54.89 -62.90
CA VAL A 771 15.98 -53.98 -64.02
C VAL A 771 15.45 -54.54 -65.34
N MET A 772 15.62 -55.84 -65.58
CA MET A 772 15.12 -56.52 -66.79
C MET A 772 13.59 -56.48 -66.93
N ARG A 773 12.86 -56.12 -65.86
CA ARG A 773 11.40 -56.03 -65.82
C ARG A 773 10.90 -54.58 -65.85
N CYS A 774 11.80 -53.60 -65.82
CA CYS A 774 11.50 -52.19 -66.03
C CYS A 774 11.32 -51.89 -67.53
N ASP A 775 10.82 -50.70 -67.87
CA ASP A 775 10.61 -50.31 -69.26
C ASP A 775 11.96 -50.19 -70.02
N PRO A 776 12.05 -50.65 -71.28
CA PRO A 776 13.32 -50.71 -72.01
C PRO A 776 14.12 -49.40 -72.03
N GLY A 777 13.45 -48.25 -72.12
CA GLY A 777 14.09 -46.93 -72.18
C GLY A 777 14.86 -46.51 -70.91
N VAL A 778 14.54 -47.08 -69.75
CA VAL A 778 15.19 -46.76 -68.46
C VAL A 778 16.18 -47.84 -68.00
N ARG A 779 16.30 -48.97 -68.70
CA ARG A 779 17.16 -50.09 -68.27
C ARG A 779 18.64 -49.73 -68.28
N ALA A 780 19.09 -49.04 -69.33
CA ALA A 780 20.50 -48.68 -69.49
C ALA A 780 20.99 -47.75 -68.37
N SER A 781 20.18 -46.75 -67.98
CA SER A 781 20.49 -45.84 -66.88
C SER A 781 20.44 -46.55 -65.52
N LEU A 782 19.49 -47.46 -65.31
CA LEU A 782 19.39 -48.25 -64.07
C LEU A 782 20.55 -49.26 -63.93
N PHE A 783 20.99 -49.92 -65.01
CA PHE A 783 22.17 -50.81 -64.98
C PHE A 783 23.47 -50.04 -64.68
N LEU A 784 23.61 -48.83 -65.24
CA LEU A 784 24.74 -47.94 -64.93
C LEU A 784 24.74 -47.55 -63.45
N ARG A 785 23.57 -47.20 -62.91
CA ARG A 785 23.39 -46.78 -61.51
C ARG A 785 23.71 -47.89 -60.50
N ILE A 786 23.39 -49.15 -60.83
CA ILE A 786 23.77 -50.31 -59.99
C ILE A 786 25.21 -50.82 -60.23
N GLY A 787 26.01 -50.13 -61.06
CA GLY A 787 27.43 -50.42 -61.28
C GLY A 787 27.72 -51.57 -62.26
N LEU A 788 26.75 -52.00 -63.05
CA LEU A 788 26.87 -53.08 -64.04
C LEU A 788 27.07 -52.49 -65.44
N LEU A 789 28.30 -52.06 -65.72
CA LEU A 789 28.67 -51.32 -66.93
C LEU A 789 28.47 -52.12 -68.23
N LYS A 790 28.75 -53.42 -68.20
CA LYS A 790 28.64 -54.28 -69.38
C LYS A 790 27.17 -54.42 -69.80
N GLU A 791 26.31 -54.70 -68.84
CA GLU A 791 24.86 -54.83 -69.02
C GLU A 791 24.22 -53.48 -69.40
N ALA A 792 24.73 -52.37 -68.86
CA ALA A 792 24.30 -51.02 -69.23
C ALA A 792 24.59 -50.70 -70.71
N ALA A 793 25.81 -51.01 -71.18
CA ALA A 793 26.21 -50.81 -72.57
C ALA A 793 25.40 -51.69 -73.54
N GLU A 794 25.15 -52.96 -73.17
CA GLU A 794 24.33 -53.88 -73.95
C GLU A 794 22.89 -53.37 -74.09
N GLN A 795 22.25 -52.90 -73.01
CA GLN A 795 20.89 -52.36 -73.09
C GLN A 795 20.82 -51.01 -73.83
N ALA A 796 21.83 -50.14 -73.68
CA ALA A 796 21.91 -48.87 -74.41
C ALA A 796 22.02 -49.09 -75.94
N ALA A 797 22.76 -50.12 -76.36
CA ALA A 797 22.85 -50.54 -77.76
C ALA A 797 21.53 -51.07 -78.32
N VAL A 798 20.77 -51.84 -77.52
CA VAL A 798 19.45 -52.38 -77.92
C VAL A 798 18.43 -51.27 -78.18
N VAL A 799 18.45 -50.19 -77.40
CA VAL A 799 17.50 -49.07 -77.53
C VAL A 799 18.02 -47.96 -78.47
N LYS A 800 19.24 -48.13 -79.03
CA LYS A 800 19.93 -47.13 -79.88
C LYS A 800 20.15 -45.79 -79.18
N ASP A 801 20.39 -45.82 -77.87
CA ASP A 801 20.71 -44.62 -77.09
C ASP A 801 22.22 -44.31 -77.16
N PHE A 802 22.61 -43.59 -78.22
CA PHE A 802 23.99 -43.22 -78.47
C PHE A 802 24.57 -42.23 -77.45
N ALA A 803 23.72 -41.53 -76.69
CA ALA A 803 24.16 -40.63 -75.63
C ALA A 803 24.56 -41.43 -74.39
N MET A 804 23.74 -42.41 -73.98
CA MET A 804 24.05 -43.29 -72.85
C MET A 804 25.26 -44.19 -73.14
N LEU A 805 25.42 -44.69 -74.38
CA LEU A 805 26.61 -45.46 -74.82
C LEU A 805 27.94 -44.69 -74.73
N ARG A 806 27.91 -43.35 -74.76
CA ARG A 806 29.11 -42.52 -74.56
C ARG A 806 29.39 -42.24 -73.08
N GLN A 807 28.38 -42.40 -72.22
CA GLN A 807 28.44 -42.10 -70.79
C GLN A 807 28.82 -43.33 -69.96
N VAL A 808 28.38 -44.52 -70.36
CA VAL A 808 28.84 -45.84 -69.87
C VAL A 808 30.25 -46.10 -70.39
#